data_AF-A0A6G0S7Z6-F1
#
_entry.id   AF-A0A6G0S7Z6-F1
#
_cell.length_a   1.000
_cell.length_b   1.000
_cell.length_c   1.000
_cell.angle_alpha   90.00
_cell.angle_beta   90.00
_cell.angle_gamma   90.00
#
_symmetry.space_group_name_H-M   'P 1'
#
loop_
_entity.id
_entity.type
_entity.pdbx_description
1 polymer ?
#
loop_
_entity_poly.entity_id
_entity_poly.type
_entity_poly.pdbx_seq_one_letter_code
_entity_poly.pdbx_strand_id
1 'polypeptide(L)'
;MAGRKLVDIGANLTSGQFRRDLPQVLRRAKLAGVDTMVITGTSVSGSHRAVQLARQHAAASGVALFTTTGVHPHDAKSFDERSTIEEMRTLITGKDGDLVVAVGECGLDFNRDYSPRDAQVKAFRAQVALACELKMPLFVHEREAHEALVEVLNPFAESGTLPPTIVHCFTGKENEMQQYLRMGLYIGLTGFVCMEPRGLAVRNMVAKIPLDRLMIETDAPFMYPYSTGRQKKRARCEPKDLTAVVQTIASCYGITEDEVARATTENANMFFRLGDRVPVTEKEDAPAETTQLTGDHENIEGTIVLNGGDGEGGGQLLRVATALSAVTHNVVRVHSIRANRTTPGLRNQHLGTIELVASLSAGGVLTGAKLNSTDLTFDARHALLATGNKAGAFNATSRTGGSVSLMMQGALPVLAFRDTLTQLSLRGGTHVGFSPTIDFMQVPVRSLLARFGIALEVEVSKRMFFPGGDSSGQVRVSMEPVASEKALQPINLTESTSSIRRVFIRVTAFGSSANEKLADHYASALKAAVRKQFSSGESGEQLTIEEECIVEATATAIHQKKKSFRSRKPKERTAVSALVVLETATDGIISVDRTVNVNESTASIFADQIITRLNEYMYSGACIDEHLADNAVVFMVLAEGTSRLRVPGKAHRTSKHLETALDIAARLTGATYRLEEEETSAIVEVNGIGLQRRA
;
A
#
# COMPACT_ATOMS: atom_id res chain seq x y z
N MET A 1 19.41 33.27 -0.34
CA MET A 1 19.42 33.14 1.14
C MET A 1 19.78 31.70 1.45
N ALA A 2 20.79 31.45 2.27
CA ALA A 2 21.11 30.09 2.70
C ALA A 2 19.89 29.50 3.45
N GLY A 3 19.41 28.33 3.03
CA GLY A 3 18.20 27.72 3.60
C GLY A 3 18.42 27.32 5.07
N ARG A 4 17.43 27.60 5.92
CA ARG A 4 17.38 27.15 7.32
C ARG A 4 17.43 25.63 7.37
N LYS A 5 18.21 25.06 8.28
CA LYS A 5 18.20 23.62 8.58
C LYS A 5 17.35 23.37 9.81
N LEU A 6 16.39 22.46 9.70
CA LEU A 6 15.48 22.06 10.76
C LEU A 6 15.53 20.54 10.98
N VAL A 7 15.35 20.14 12.23
CA VAL A 7 15.15 18.74 12.64
C VAL A 7 13.70 18.58 13.10
N ASP A 8 12.95 17.70 12.45
CA ASP A 8 11.65 17.24 12.93
C ASP A 8 11.86 16.04 13.87
N ILE A 9 11.72 16.24 15.18
CA ILE A 9 12.06 15.20 16.18
C ILE A 9 11.04 14.07 16.28
N GLY A 10 9.89 14.19 15.60
CA GLY A 10 8.79 13.23 15.73
C GLY A 10 7.80 13.32 14.56
N ALA A 11 7.89 12.37 13.64
CA ALA A 11 6.94 12.22 12.55
C ALA A 11 6.50 10.76 12.36
N ASN A 12 5.18 10.53 12.32
CA ASN A 12 4.56 9.22 12.10
C ASN A 12 4.56 8.84 10.60
N LEU A 13 5.72 8.87 9.93
CA LEU A 13 5.86 8.64 8.48
C LEU A 13 5.48 7.22 8.04
N THR A 14 5.42 6.26 8.97
CA THR A 14 4.92 4.90 8.71
C THR A 14 3.38 4.84 8.61
N SER A 15 2.69 5.95 8.89
CA SER A 15 1.24 6.07 8.76
C SER A 15 0.76 5.78 7.34
N GLY A 16 -0.40 5.11 7.24
CA GLY A 16 -1.03 4.81 5.95
C GLY A 16 -1.34 6.05 5.11
N GLN A 17 -1.44 7.24 5.73
CA GLN A 17 -1.72 8.50 5.06
C GLN A 17 -0.59 8.96 4.13
N PHE A 18 0.65 8.51 4.32
CA PHE A 18 1.79 8.87 3.47
C PHE A 18 2.17 7.79 2.45
N ARG A 19 1.49 6.64 2.46
CA ARG A 19 1.88 5.47 1.65
C ARG A 19 1.96 5.76 0.14
N ARG A 20 1.14 6.70 -0.36
CA ARG A 20 1.05 7.02 -1.79
C ARG A 20 2.06 8.06 -2.27
N ASP A 21 2.51 8.94 -1.38
CA ASP A 21 3.26 10.15 -1.78
C ASP A 21 4.43 10.51 -0.85
N LEU A 22 4.93 9.56 -0.04
CA LEU A 22 6.04 9.78 0.88
C LEU A 22 7.29 10.41 0.23
N PRO A 23 7.77 9.97 -0.97
CA PRO A 23 8.90 10.63 -1.61
C PRO A 23 8.64 12.13 -1.89
N GLN A 24 7.42 12.47 -2.30
CA GLN A 24 7.02 13.86 -2.54
C GLN A 24 6.89 14.65 -1.23
N VAL A 25 6.41 14.02 -0.15
CA VAL A 25 6.38 14.60 1.20
C VAL A 25 7.80 14.95 1.66
N LEU A 26 8.74 14.01 1.53
CA LEU A 26 10.15 14.24 1.90
C LEU A 26 10.79 15.34 1.06
N ARG A 27 10.54 15.37 -0.25
CA ARG A 27 11.03 16.44 -1.13
C ARG A 27 10.46 17.82 -0.73
N ARG A 28 9.17 17.91 -0.43
CA ARG A 28 8.54 19.16 0.04
C ARG A 28 9.14 19.62 1.36
N ALA A 29 9.42 18.69 2.27
CA ALA A 29 10.06 18.99 3.54
C ALA A 29 11.50 19.48 3.38
N LYS A 30 12.29 18.84 2.50
CA LYS A 30 13.64 19.29 2.13
C LYS A 30 13.62 20.72 1.59
N LEU A 31 12.69 21.04 0.70
CA LEU A 31 12.51 22.39 0.14
C LEU A 31 12.11 23.42 1.22
N ALA A 32 11.44 22.99 2.28
CA ALA A 32 11.08 23.82 3.42
C ALA A 32 12.21 23.96 4.46
N GLY A 33 13.37 23.33 4.24
CA GLY A 33 14.53 23.36 5.15
C GLY A 33 14.54 22.27 6.21
N VAL A 34 13.62 21.30 6.16
CA VAL A 34 13.61 20.14 7.07
C VAL A 34 14.56 19.09 6.53
N ASP A 35 15.79 19.12 7.04
CA ASP A 35 16.92 18.33 6.57
C ASP A 35 17.06 17.00 7.32
N THR A 36 16.45 16.89 8.50
CA THR A 36 16.52 15.68 9.31
C THR A 36 15.17 15.40 9.95
N MET A 37 14.77 14.14 9.98
CA MET A 37 13.53 13.71 10.62
C MET A 37 13.74 12.45 11.43
N VAL A 38 13.09 12.37 12.58
CA VAL A 38 13.03 11.16 13.41
C VAL A 38 11.64 10.54 13.26
N ILE A 39 11.60 9.33 12.71
CA ILE A 39 10.38 8.57 12.48
C ILE A 39 9.97 7.87 13.77
N THR A 40 8.76 8.14 14.23
CA THR A 40 8.27 7.62 15.51
C THR A 40 7.93 6.12 15.40
N GLY A 41 8.60 5.31 16.21
CA GLY A 41 8.27 3.90 16.44
C GLY A 41 7.27 3.76 17.58
N THR A 42 6.06 3.29 17.30
CA THR A 42 4.96 3.16 18.28
C THR A 42 4.68 1.72 18.72
N SER A 43 5.30 0.75 18.08
CA SER A 43 5.33 -0.66 18.47
C SER A 43 6.61 -1.30 17.94
N VAL A 44 6.95 -2.52 18.34
CA VAL A 44 8.14 -3.20 17.79
C VAL A 44 8.02 -3.39 16.28
N SER A 45 6.86 -3.87 15.81
CA SER A 45 6.58 -3.98 14.37
C SER A 45 6.62 -2.63 13.64
N GLY A 46 6.15 -1.55 14.29
CA GLY A 46 6.24 -0.19 13.79
C GLY A 46 7.68 0.32 13.71
N SER A 47 8.51 -0.05 14.69
CA SER A 47 9.93 0.31 14.76
C SER A 47 10.72 -0.34 13.62
N HIS A 48 10.51 -1.64 13.35
CA HIS A 48 11.12 -2.29 12.19
C HIS A 48 10.74 -1.60 10.86
N ARG A 49 9.47 -1.19 10.72
CA ARG A 49 9.01 -0.45 9.54
C ARG A 49 9.64 0.94 9.44
N ALA A 50 9.82 1.62 10.56
CA ALA A 50 10.47 2.92 10.61
C ALA A 50 11.94 2.80 10.15
N VAL A 51 12.68 1.81 10.67
CA VAL A 51 14.09 1.54 10.31
C VAL A 51 14.21 1.24 8.82
N GLN A 52 13.32 0.38 8.29
CA GLN A 52 13.28 0.08 6.87
C GLN A 52 13.01 1.33 6.01
N LEU A 53 12.07 2.18 6.44
CA LEU A 53 11.74 3.43 5.73
C LEU A 53 12.94 4.38 5.72
N ALA A 54 13.60 4.56 6.87
CA ALA A 54 14.78 5.40 6.99
C ALA A 54 15.88 4.96 6.02
N ARG A 55 16.16 3.65 5.98
CA ARG A 55 17.16 3.06 5.07
C ARG A 55 16.83 3.27 3.59
N GLN A 56 15.56 3.11 3.21
CA GLN A 56 15.15 3.16 1.81
C GLN A 56 15.12 4.57 1.23
N HIS A 57 14.86 5.58 2.06
CA HIS A 57 14.53 6.92 1.58
C HIS A 57 15.57 8.00 1.90
N ALA A 58 16.54 7.75 2.79
CA ALA A 58 17.57 8.73 3.14
C ALA A 58 18.38 9.19 1.91
N ALA A 59 18.90 8.25 1.11
CA ALA A 59 19.71 8.55 -0.06
C ALA A 59 18.92 9.28 -1.17
N ALA A 60 17.68 8.86 -1.43
CA ALA A 60 16.88 9.37 -2.54
C ALA A 60 16.21 10.74 -2.27
N SER A 61 16.05 11.12 -1.00
CA SER A 61 15.32 12.35 -0.63
C SER A 61 16.22 13.52 -0.24
N GLY A 62 17.49 13.27 0.05
CA GLY A 62 18.41 14.29 0.60
C GLY A 62 18.05 14.75 2.03
N VAL A 63 17.16 14.03 2.71
CA VAL A 63 16.78 14.21 4.11
C VAL A 63 17.38 13.07 4.92
N ALA A 64 18.06 13.38 6.02
CA ALA A 64 18.53 12.36 6.96
C ALA A 64 17.34 11.80 7.76
N LEU A 65 17.18 10.49 7.76
CA LEU A 65 16.07 9.81 8.45
C LEU A 65 16.63 8.93 9.56
N PHE A 66 16.14 9.16 10.77
CA PHE A 66 16.40 8.36 11.96
C PHE A 66 15.09 7.84 12.53
N THR A 67 15.13 7.01 13.56
CA THR A 67 13.94 6.40 14.13
C THR A 67 14.02 6.31 15.64
N THR A 68 12.86 6.30 16.30
CA THR A 68 12.75 5.82 17.67
C THR A 68 12.29 4.35 17.69
N THR A 69 12.50 3.63 18.78
CA THR A 69 11.88 2.31 18.99
C THR A 69 11.20 2.20 20.35
N GLY A 70 9.93 1.81 20.37
CA GLY A 70 9.13 1.77 21.58
C GLY A 70 7.76 1.14 21.39
N VAL A 71 7.04 1.01 22.50
CA VAL A 71 5.63 0.64 22.56
C VAL A 71 4.84 1.78 23.17
N HIS A 72 3.93 2.33 22.37
CA HIS A 72 3.05 3.43 22.72
C HIS A 72 2.06 3.01 23.83
N PRO A 73 1.69 3.89 24.77
CA PRO A 73 0.77 3.55 25.87
C PRO A 73 -0.56 2.94 25.41
N HIS A 74 -1.06 3.31 24.24
CA HIS A 74 -2.31 2.71 23.70
C HIS A 74 -2.20 1.21 23.44
N ASP A 75 -1.01 0.69 23.16
CA ASP A 75 -0.75 -0.72 22.87
C ASP A 75 -0.16 -1.48 24.06
N ALA A 76 -0.04 -0.85 25.23
CA ALA A 76 0.56 -1.45 26.43
C ALA A 76 -0.12 -2.75 26.91
N LYS A 77 -1.41 -2.96 26.61
CA LYS A 77 -2.11 -4.23 26.90
C LYS A 77 -1.52 -5.45 26.18
N SER A 78 -0.79 -5.24 25.09
CA SER A 78 -0.13 -6.27 24.31
C SER A 78 1.37 -6.36 24.59
N PHE A 79 1.87 -5.60 25.58
CA PHE A 79 3.26 -5.58 25.98
C PHE A 79 3.63 -6.87 26.75
N ASP A 80 4.51 -7.67 26.15
CA ASP A 80 5.20 -8.75 26.85
C ASP A 80 6.63 -8.30 27.18
N GLU A 81 6.91 -8.13 28.46
CA GLU A 81 8.15 -7.51 28.95
C GLU A 81 9.41 -8.20 28.43
N ARG A 82 9.43 -9.55 28.42
CA ARG A 82 10.62 -10.29 28.02
C ARG A 82 10.86 -10.19 26.51
N SER A 83 9.87 -10.54 25.69
CA SER A 83 10.04 -10.59 24.25
C SER A 83 10.15 -9.20 23.62
N THR A 84 9.34 -8.24 24.09
CA THR A 84 9.31 -6.88 23.55
C THR A 84 10.62 -6.15 23.81
N ILE A 85 11.15 -6.22 25.05
CA ILE A 85 12.40 -5.54 25.41
C ILE A 85 13.59 -6.18 24.68
N GLU A 86 13.60 -7.50 24.50
CA GLU A 86 14.67 -8.17 23.76
C GLU A 86 14.68 -7.81 22.27
N GLU A 87 13.50 -7.69 21.67
CA GLU A 87 13.38 -7.31 20.26
C GLU A 87 13.75 -5.83 20.04
N MET A 88 13.36 -4.93 20.96
CA MET A 88 13.82 -3.54 20.98
C MET A 88 15.33 -3.43 21.18
N ARG A 89 15.91 -4.20 22.11
CA ARG A 89 17.36 -4.27 22.32
C ARG A 89 18.07 -4.71 21.04
N THR A 90 17.58 -5.77 20.41
CA THR A 90 18.12 -6.30 19.15
C THR A 90 18.09 -5.26 18.03
N LEU A 91 17.03 -4.45 17.94
CA LEU A 91 16.97 -3.34 17.00
C LEU A 91 18.02 -2.25 17.29
N ILE A 92 18.22 -1.90 18.56
CA ILE A 92 19.16 -0.84 18.97
C ILE A 92 20.62 -1.30 18.80
N THR A 93 20.94 -2.55 19.13
CA THR A 93 22.31 -3.08 19.10
C THR A 93 22.64 -3.82 17.79
N GLY A 94 21.66 -3.97 16.90
CA GLY A 94 21.79 -4.70 15.66
C GLY A 94 22.47 -3.90 14.55
N LYS A 95 22.50 -4.49 13.35
CA LYS A 95 23.16 -3.91 12.16
C LYS A 95 22.65 -2.50 11.79
N ASP A 96 21.37 -2.24 12.00
CA ASP A 96 20.73 -0.96 11.67
C ASP A 96 20.59 -0.04 12.92
N GLY A 97 21.29 -0.36 14.02
CA GLY A 97 21.20 0.35 15.30
C GLY A 97 21.56 1.83 15.24
N ASP A 98 22.44 2.22 14.30
CA ASP A 98 22.83 3.61 14.09
C ASP A 98 21.65 4.50 13.66
N LEU A 99 20.61 3.92 13.04
CA LEU A 99 19.38 4.63 12.67
C LEU A 99 18.44 4.83 13.86
N VAL A 100 18.57 4.01 14.92
CA VAL A 100 17.71 4.08 16.11
C VAL A 100 18.32 5.03 17.13
N VAL A 101 17.71 6.20 17.30
CA VAL A 101 18.28 7.33 18.08
C VAL A 101 17.68 7.52 19.46
N ALA A 102 16.55 6.88 19.77
CA ALA A 102 15.91 6.95 21.08
C ALA A 102 15.02 5.72 21.36
N VAL A 103 14.80 5.44 22.65
CA VAL A 103 13.74 4.55 23.13
C VAL A 103 12.45 5.36 23.28
N GLY A 104 11.39 4.92 22.64
CA GLY A 104 10.10 5.58 22.53
C GLY A 104 9.54 5.47 21.12
N GLU A 105 8.31 5.88 20.83
CA GLU A 105 7.39 6.56 21.73
C GLU A 105 6.87 5.61 22.81
N CYS A 106 7.11 5.99 24.06
CA CYS A 106 6.69 5.27 25.26
C CYS A 106 6.12 6.29 26.26
N GLY A 107 5.47 5.87 27.33
CA GLY A 107 4.92 6.80 28.32
C GLY A 107 3.52 6.43 28.76
N LEU A 108 2.70 7.45 29.06
CA LEU A 108 1.39 7.28 29.70
C LEU A 108 0.32 8.17 29.03
N ASP A 109 -0.84 7.59 28.74
CA ASP A 109 -2.02 8.30 28.22
C ASP A 109 -3.27 7.88 29.00
N PHE A 110 -3.66 8.72 29.96
CA PHE A 110 -4.85 8.52 30.81
C PHE A 110 -6.08 9.25 30.28
N ASN A 111 -5.95 9.99 29.17
CA ASN A 111 -7.07 10.65 28.51
C ASN A 111 -7.87 9.66 27.62
N ARG A 112 -7.18 8.89 26.78
CA ARG A 112 -7.81 7.92 25.87
C ARG A 112 -8.02 6.55 26.52
N ASP A 113 -7.13 6.18 27.41
CA ASP A 113 -7.20 4.98 28.27
C ASP A 113 -7.50 3.67 27.48
N TYR A 114 -6.88 3.50 26.30
CA TYR A 114 -7.08 2.32 25.43
C TYR A 114 -6.39 1.04 25.94
N SER A 115 -5.52 1.17 26.93
CA SER A 115 -4.87 0.09 27.66
C SER A 115 -4.92 0.37 29.17
N PRO A 116 -5.07 -0.64 30.03
CA PRO A 116 -5.13 -0.46 31.48
C PRO A 116 -3.92 0.31 32.03
N ARG A 117 -4.14 1.23 32.97
CA ARG A 117 -3.08 2.12 33.50
C ARG A 117 -1.92 1.37 34.13
N ASP A 118 -2.17 0.26 34.82
CA ASP A 118 -1.14 -0.63 35.37
C ASP A 118 -0.28 -1.26 34.28
N ALA A 119 -0.89 -1.68 33.17
CA ALA A 119 -0.17 -2.16 32.00
C ALA A 119 0.67 -1.05 31.34
N GLN A 120 0.14 0.17 31.23
CA GLN A 120 0.90 1.32 30.73
C GLN A 120 2.12 1.62 31.62
N VAL A 121 1.94 1.71 32.94
CA VAL A 121 3.02 1.94 33.90
C VAL A 121 4.07 0.83 33.85
N LYS A 122 3.65 -0.44 33.77
CA LYS A 122 4.57 -1.58 33.62
C LYS A 122 5.40 -1.48 32.34
N ALA A 123 4.75 -1.26 31.20
CA ALA A 123 5.43 -1.12 29.91
C ALA A 123 6.37 0.09 29.87
N PHE A 124 5.96 1.22 30.45
CA PHE A 124 6.78 2.41 30.51
C PHE A 124 8.02 2.20 31.38
N ARG A 125 7.86 1.63 32.59
CA ARG A 125 8.99 1.35 33.49
C ARG A 125 10.03 0.42 32.85
N ALA A 126 9.60 -0.62 32.14
CA ALA A 126 10.49 -1.54 31.44
C ALA A 126 11.28 -0.86 30.31
N GLN A 127 10.63 0.03 29.55
CA GLN A 127 11.29 0.79 28.48
C GLN A 127 12.27 1.85 29.04
N VAL A 128 11.94 2.50 30.16
CA VAL A 128 12.87 3.40 30.87
C VAL A 128 14.11 2.63 31.34
N ALA A 129 13.94 1.44 31.92
CA ALA A 129 15.05 0.60 32.33
C ALA A 129 15.97 0.22 31.15
N LEU A 130 15.41 -0.17 30.00
CA LEU A 130 16.17 -0.44 28.78
C LEU A 130 16.95 0.79 28.29
N ALA A 131 16.31 1.97 28.32
CA ALA A 131 16.96 3.21 27.90
C ALA A 131 18.14 3.60 28.81
N CYS A 132 17.97 3.44 30.13
CA CYS A 132 19.04 3.62 31.10
C CYS A 132 20.19 2.64 30.86
N GLU A 133 19.88 1.37 30.63
CA GLU A 133 20.88 0.32 30.38
C GLU A 133 21.71 0.61 29.12
N LEU A 134 21.05 0.95 28.01
CA LEU A 134 21.70 1.22 26.72
C LEU A 134 22.17 2.67 26.57
N LYS A 135 21.97 3.51 27.60
CA LYS A 135 22.27 4.96 27.58
C LYS A 135 21.66 5.69 26.38
N MET A 136 20.45 5.26 26.00
CA MET A 136 19.68 5.79 24.89
C MET A 136 18.76 6.91 25.37
N PRO A 137 18.61 8.01 24.61
CA PRO A 137 17.63 9.04 24.92
C PRO A 137 16.20 8.47 25.00
N LEU A 138 15.35 9.07 25.82
CA LEU A 138 13.95 8.71 25.99
C LEU A 138 13.01 9.69 25.29
N PHE A 139 12.15 9.17 24.43
CA PHE A 139 11.11 9.91 23.71
C PHE A 139 9.73 9.58 24.30
N VAL A 140 9.21 10.49 25.13
CA VAL A 140 8.13 10.21 26.09
C VAL A 140 6.84 10.92 25.73
N HIS A 141 5.77 10.16 25.53
CA HIS A 141 4.40 10.63 25.37
C HIS A 141 3.71 10.76 26.73
N GLU A 142 3.04 11.89 26.94
CA GLU A 142 2.25 12.14 28.14
C GLU A 142 0.92 12.82 27.81
N ARG A 143 -0.17 12.26 28.34
CA ARG A 143 -1.51 12.85 28.31
C ARG A 143 -2.27 12.57 29.61
N GLU A 144 -2.51 13.63 30.38
CA GLU A 144 -3.29 13.60 31.64
C GLU A 144 -2.75 12.59 32.67
N ALA A 145 -1.45 12.34 32.64
CA ALA A 145 -0.74 11.32 33.42
C ALA A 145 0.50 11.86 34.15
N HIS A 146 0.60 13.19 34.30
CA HIS A 146 1.75 13.89 34.89
C HIS A 146 2.32 13.26 36.17
N GLU A 147 1.49 13.05 37.19
CA GLU A 147 1.93 12.51 38.49
C GLU A 147 2.53 11.11 38.36
N ALA A 148 1.86 10.23 37.62
CA ALA A 148 2.32 8.87 37.38
C ALA A 148 3.60 8.84 36.53
N LEU A 149 3.75 9.77 35.58
CA LEU A 149 4.96 9.89 34.77
C LEU A 149 6.16 10.24 35.66
N VAL A 150 5.99 11.24 36.54
CA VAL A 150 7.02 11.66 37.50
C VAL A 150 7.37 10.49 38.42
N GLU A 151 6.38 9.77 38.95
CA GLU A 151 6.60 8.62 39.83
C GLU A 151 7.46 7.53 39.17
N VAL A 152 7.25 7.25 37.88
CA VAL A 152 8.06 6.26 37.15
C VAL A 152 9.49 6.76 36.91
N LEU A 153 9.68 8.04 36.59
CA LEU A 153 10.98 8.60 36.22
C LEU A 153 11.85 8.99 37.43
N ASN A 154 11.24 9.39 38.55
CA ASN A 154 11.94 9.94 39.70
C ASN A 154 13.04 9.02 40.28
N PRO A 155 12.82 7.69 40.43
CA PRO A 155 13.87 6.79 40.92
C PRO A 155 15.12 6.76 40.01
N PHE A 156 14.93 6.89 38.70
CA PHE A 156 16.04 6.94 37.73
C PHE A 156 16.74 8.31 37.75
N ALA A 157 15.99 9.39 37.95
CA ALA A 157 16.53 10.74 38.09
C ALA A 157 17.38 10.88 39.36
N GLU A 158 16.86 10.43 40.52
CA GLU A 158 17.55 10.49 41.81
C GLU A 158 18.82 9.63 41.83
N SER A 159 18.81 8.49 41.14
CA SER A 159 20.00 7.63 40.98
C SER A 159 21.01 8.16 39.96
N GLY A 160 20.69 9.22 39.22
CA GLY A 160 21.53 9.76 38.15
C GLY A 160 21.66 8.85 36.93
N THR A 161 20.77 7.86 36.79
CA THR A 161 20.78 6.89 35.69
C THR A 161 19.86 7.27 34.53
N LEU A 162 18.94 8.21 34.75
CA LEU A 162 18.00 8.68 33.74
C LEU A 162 18.74 9.31 32.55
N PRO A 163 18.60 8.79 31.31
CA PRO A 163 19.21 9.38 30.13
C PRO A 163 18.52 10.69 29.73
N PRO A 164 19.07 11.45 28.77
CA PRO A 164 18.37 12.60 28.19
C PRO A 164 16.95 12.21 27.80
N THR A 165 15.97 12.93 28.34
CA THR A 165 14.55 12.59 28.20
C THR A 165 13.79 13.80 27.66
N ILE A 166 12.93 13.58 26.67
CA ILE A 166 12.02 14.59 26.14
C ILE A 166 10.57 14.18 26.38
N VAL A 167 9.76 15.12 26.88
CA VAL A 167 8.29 15.03 26.80
C VAL A 167 7.88 15.62 25.46
N HIS A 168 7.57 14.74 24.51
CA HIS A 168 7.20 15.16 23.17
C HIS A 168 5.71 15.55 23.11
N CYS A 169 5.34 16.37 22.13
CA CYS A 169 4.00 16.86 21.88
C CYS A 169 3.36 17.44 23.14
N PHE A 170 4.09 18.29 23.88
CA PHE A 170 3.64 18.80 25.16
C PHE A 170 2.36 19.64 25.01
N THR A 171 1.31 19.26 25.74
CA THR A 171 0.04 20.01 25.83
C THR A 171 -0.44 20.20 27.26
N GLY A 172 0.47 20.08 28.23
CA GLY A 172 0.18 20.15 29.66
C GLY A 172 0.09 21.58 30.21
N LYS A 173 0.09 21.68 31.53
CA LYS A 173 0.03 22.93 32.30
C LYS A 173 1.41 23.46 32.65
N GLU A 174 1.49 24.74 33.02
CA GLU A 174 2.75 25.40 33.36
C GLU A 174 3.47 24.75 34.55
N ASN A 175 2.75 24.33 35.59
CA ASN A 175 3.35 23.64 36.73
C ASN A 175 4.00 22.30 36.33
N GLU A 176 3.36 21.56 35.43
CA GLU A 176 3.85 20.29 34.88
C GLU A 176 5.12 20.52 34.05
N MET A 177 5.09 21.51 33.15
CA MET A 177 6.25 21.95 32.36
C MET A 177 7.43 22.33 33.26
N GLN A 178 7.20 23.16 34.28
CA GLN A 178 8.24 23.59 35.21
C GLN A 178 8.83 22.41 35.99
N GLN A 179 8.02 21.41 36.33
CA GLN A 179 8.51 20.20 36.97
C GLN A 179 9.40 19.36 36.05
N TYR A 180 9.00 19.17 34.79
CA TYR A 180 9.84 18.48 33.80
C TYR A 180 11.18 19.21 33.59
N LEU A 181 11.16 20.54 33.50
CA LEU A 181 12.38 21.34 33.39
C LEU A 181 13.28 21.21 34.64
N ARG A 182 12.73 21.19 35.86
CA ARG A 182 13.50 20.94 37.09
C ARG A 182 14.14 19.55 37.12
N MET A 183 13.49 18.56 36.52
CA MET A 183 14.04 17.21 36.35
C MET A 183 15.08 17.13 35.21
N GLY A 184 15.33 18.23 34.49
CA GLY A 184 16.30 18.29 33.39
C GLY A 184 15.79 17.79 32.04
N LEU A 185 14.47 17.60 31.89
CA LEU A 185 13.84 17.10 30.67
C LEU A 185 13.73 18.20 29.62
N TYR A 186 13.68 17.77 28.35
CA TYR A 186 13.35 18.63 27.21
C TYR A 186 11.84 18.68 26.98
N ILE A 187 11.38 19.77 26.34
CA ILE A 187 9.99 19.97 25.94
C ILE A 187 9.89 19.99 24.42
N GLY A 188 9.09 19.09 23.85
CA GLY A 188 8.77 19.03 22.42
C GLY A 188 7.46 19.75 22.11
N LEU A 189 7.47 20.66 21.13
CA LEU A 189 6.28 21.40 20.70
C LEU A 189 5.90 21.07 19.25
N THR A 190 4.60 20.86 19.03
CA THR A 190 4.01 20.63 17.71
C THR A 190 3.23 21.84 17.21
N GLY A 191 2.61 21.71 16.03
CA GLY A 191 1.63 22.66 15.50
C GLY A 191 0.44 22.95 16.42
N PHE A 192 0.28 22.23 17.55
CA PHE A 192 -0.67 22.58 18.61
C PHE A 192 -0.51 24.03 19.08
N VAL A 193 0.73 24.50 19.21
CA VAL A 193 1.04 25.87 19.69
C VAL A 193 0.44 26.95 18.78
N CYS A 194 0.19 26.62 17.52
CA CYS A 194 -0.41 27.51 16.55
C CYS A 194 -1.94 27.60 16.70
N MET A 195 -2.60 26.58 17.27
CA MET A 195 -4.05 26.40 17.22
C MET A 195 -4.82 27.29 18.20
N GLU A 196 -5.51 28.32 17.74
CA GLU A 196 -6.40 29.09 18.63
C GLU A 196 -7.85 28.56 18.60
N PRO A 197 -8.54 28.43 19.76
CA PRO A 197 -8.07 28.76 21.12
C PRO A 197 -7.35 27.59 21.84
N ARG A 198 -7.28 26.39 21.27
CA ARG A 198 -6.90 25.15 21.99
C ARG A 198 -5.46 25.16 22.51
N GLY A 199 -4.53 25.67 21.73
CA GLY A 199 -3.10 25.78 22.03
C GLY A 199 -2.70 27.07 22.73
N LEU A 200 -3.64 27.98 23.00
CA LEU A 200 -3.33 29.29 23.57
C LEU A 200 -2.65 29.18 24.94
N ALA A 201 -3.06 28.23 25.78
CA ALA A 201 -2.43 27.99 27.08
C ALA A 201 -0.95 27.61 26.94
N VAL A 202 -0.64 26.68 26.02
CA VAL A 202 0.74 26.27 25.72
C VAL A 202 1.52 27.44 25.11
N ARG A 203 0.92 28.16 24.16
CA ARG A 203 1.53 29.33 23.52
C ARG A 203 1.96 30.39 24.53
N ASN A 204 1.12 30.67 25.54
CA ASN A 204 1.40 31.66 26.58
C ASN A 204 2.56 31.27 27.52
N MET A 205 2.95 30.00 27.57
CA MET A 205 4.08 29.52 28.39
C MET A 205 5.35 29.23 27.59
N VAL A 206 5.33 29.31 26.24
CA VAL A 206 6.48 29.01 25.37
C VAL A 206 7.73 29.81 25.78
N ALA A 207 7.59 31.11 26.04
CA ALA A 207 8.71 31.99 26.42
C ALA A 207 9.31 31.66 27.81
N LYS A 208 8.67 30.80 28.60
CA LYS A 208 9.15 30.34 29.91
C LYS A 208 9.98 29.06 29.81
N ILE A 209 9.99 28.40 28.66
CA ILE A 209 10.85 27.26 28.39
C ILE A 209 12.25 27.83 28.10
N PRO A 210 13.33 27.34 28.74
CA PRO A 210 14.68 27.69 28.32
C PRO A 210 14.93 27.23 26.87
N LEU A 211 15.49 28.10 26.03
CA LEU A 211 15.65 27.80 24.60
C LEU A 211 16.56 26.59 24.33
N ASP A 212 17.50 26.30 25.24
CA ASP A 212 18.38 25.11 25.26
C ASP A 212 17.68 23.82 25.75
N ARG A 213 16.39 23.91 26.13
CA ARG A 213 15.52 22.79 26.51
C ARG A 213 14.34 22.60 25.57
N LEU A 214 14.26 23.36 24.48
CA LEU A 214 13.17 23.33 23.52
C LEU A 214 13.53 22.53 22.26
N MET A 215 12.63 21.65 21.82
CA MET A 215 12.69 21.00 20.51
C MET A 215 11.33 21.09 19.80
N ILE A 216 11.31 20.86 18.48
CA ILE A 216 10.13 21.04 17.63
C ILE A 216 9.86 19.81 16.78
N GLU A 217 8.58 19.53 16.54
CA GLU A 217 8.12 18.38 15.75
C GLU A 217 6.82 18.72 15.02
N THR A 218 6.50 17.94 14.00
CA THR A 218 5.19 18.04 13.34
C THR A 218 4.16 17.08 13.87
N ASP A 219 4.58 15.95 14.46
CA ASP A 219 3.73 14.80 14.76
C ASP A 219 2.81 14.44 13.57
N ALA A 220 3.38 14.56 12.36
CA ALA A 220 2.67 14.36 11.11
C ALA A 220 2.20 12.90 11.01
N PRO A 221 0.93 12.61 10.65
CA PRO A 221 -0.01 13.47 9.92
C PRO A 221 -0.99 14.29 10.77
N PHE A 222 -0.86 14.33 12.09
CA PHE A 222 -1.94 14.74 12.98
C PHE A 222 -1.98 16.25 13.27
N MET A 223 -0.88 16.83 13.77
CA MET A 223 -0.88 18.15 14.43
C MET A 223 -0.75 19.31 13.43
N TYR A 224 -1.63 19.35 12.43
CA TYR A 224 -1.62 20.35 11.36
C TYR A 224 -1.74 21.78 11.94
N PRO A 225 -0.77 22.68 11.72
CA PRO A 225 -0.79 24.02 12.28
C PRO A 225 -1.84 24.90 11.59
N TYR A 226 -2.62 25.65 12.37
CA TYR A 226 -3.54 26.69 11.88
C TYR A 226 -3.74 27.76 12.94
N SER A 227 -3.75 29.04 12.57
CA SER A 227 -3.79 30.17 13.53
C SER A 227 -5.21 30.57 13.96
N THR A 228 -6.19 30.61 13.05
CA THR A 228 -7.56 31.04 13.36
C THR A 228 -8.62 30.09 12.78
N GLY A 229 -9.76 29.99 13.47
CA GLY A 229 -10.92 29.22 13.00
C GLY A 229 -10.88 27.73 13.36
N ARG A 230 -11.48 26.89 12.50
CA ARG A 230 -11.51 25.43 12.66
C ARG A 230 -10.58 24.79 11.63
N GLN A 231 -9.90 23.72 12.02
CA GLN A 231 -9.10 22.90 11.11
C GLN A 231 -9.89 22.60 9.83
N LYS A 232 -9.28 22.85 8.65
CA LYS A 232 -9.90 22.51 7.36
C LYS A 232 -10.20 21.01 7.35
N LYS A 233 -11.42 20.61 6.95
CA LYS A 233 -11.78 19.20 6.80
C LYS A 233 -10.75 18.53 5.89
N ARG A 234 -10.09 17.46 6.37
CA ARG A 234 -9.04 16.69 5.67
C ARG A 234 -7.65 17.35 5.55
N ALA A 235 -7.32 18.36 6.36
CA ALA A 235 -5.95 18.86 6.44
C ALA A 235 -5.01 17.79 7.03
N ARG A 236 -3.99 17.39 6.27
CA ARG A 236 -2.94 16.45 6.66
C ARG A 236 -1.69 17.24 7.02
N CYS A 237 -1.18 17.07 8.23
CA CYS A 237 0.13 17.63 8.62
C CYS A 237 1.23 16.93 7.83
N GLU A 238 2.20 17.67 7.35
CA GLU A 238 3.41 17.16 6.71
C GLU A 238 4.65 17.76 7.39
N PRO A 239 5.83 17.11 7.32
CA PRO A 239 7.05 17.65 7.91
C PRO A 239 7.40 19.07 7.46
N LYS A 240 7.04 19.46 6.22
CA LYS A 240 7.22 20.84 5.74
C LYS A 240 6.47 21.90 6.57
N ASP A 241 5.43 21.51 7.29
CA ASP A 241 4.60 22.44 8.08
C ASP A 241 5.30 22.84 9.40
N LEU A 242 6.47 22.24 9.72
CA LEU A 242 7.31 22.62 10.86
C LEU A 242 7.72 24.10 10.83
N THR A 243 7.80 24.71 9.65
CA THR A 243 8.11 26.14 9.51
C THR A 243 7.08 27.03 10.20
N ALA A 244 5.81 26.62 10.26
CA ALA A 244 4.76 27.37 10.97
C ALA A 244 4.93 27.28 12.50
N VAL A 245 5.49 26.17 13.00
CA VAL A 245 5.83 25.99 14.42
C VAL A 245 6.97 26.94 14.79
N VAL A 246 8.03 26.98 13.96
CA VAL A 246 9.17 27.91 14.13
C VAL A 246 8.70 29.36 14.17
N GLN A 247 7.86 29.77 13.22
CA GLN A 247 7.28 31.12 13.17
C GLN A 247 6.52 31.49 14.44
N THR A 248 5.68 30.56 14.92
CA THR A 248 4.89 30.80 16.12
C THR A 248 5.77 30.91 17.36
N ILE A 249 6.77 30.04 17.49
CA ILE A 249 7.73 30.06 18.61
C ILE A 249 8.55 31.35 18.58
N ALA A 250 9.09 31.75 17.43
CA ALA A 250 9.86 32.98 17.28
C ALA A 250 9.06 34.21 17.75
N SER A 251 7.79 34.29 17.37
CA SER A 251 6.86 35.32 17.85
C SER A 251 6.63 35.28 19.36
N CYS A 252 6.64 34.10 19.99
CA CYS A 252 6.44 33.98 21.44
C CYS A 252 7.67 34.43 22.24
N TYR A 253 8.87 34.12 21.75
CA TYR A 253 10.14 34.53 22.39
C TYR A 253 10.55 35.97 22.08
N GLY A 254 10.02 36.58 21.00
CA GLY A 254 10.47 37.88 20.53
C GLY A 254 11.86 37.83 19.88
N ILE A 255 12.22 36.68 19.29
CA ILE A 255 13.49 36.43 18.58
C ILE A 255 13.22 36.05 17.13
N THR A 256 14.27 35.92 16.32
CA THR A 256 14.14 35.57 14.90
C THR A 256 13.83 34.07 14.68
N GLU A 257 13.19 33.74 13.55
CA GLU A 257 12.99 32.35 13.12
C GLU A 257 14.32 31.59 13.01
N ASP A 258 15.39 32.27 12.60
CA ASP A 258 16.74 31.69 12.47
C ASP A 258 17.34 31.32 13.82
N GLU A 259 17.13 32.13 14.87
CA GLU A 259 17.58 31.80 16.22
C GLU A 259 16.83 30.59 16.80
N VAL A 260 15.52 30.51 16.59
CA VAL A 260 14.72 29.34 16.98
C VAL A 260 15.21 28.10 16.23
N ALA A 261 15.31 28.18 14.89
CA ALA A 261 15.74 27.08 14.05
C ALA A 261 17.13 26.55 14.46
N ARG A 262 18.06 27.46 14.73
CA ARG A 262 19.41 27.12 15.18
C ARG A 262 19.38 26.42 16.54
N ALA A 263 18.74 27.02 17.54
CA ALA A 263 18.74 26.47 18.90
C ALA A 263 18.03 25.12 18.99
N THR A 264 16.87 24.95 18.36
CA THR A 264 16.14 23.68 18.40
C THR A 264 16.86 22.58 17.62
N THR A 265 17.54 22.93 16.53
CA THR A 265 18.40 22.00 15.77
C THR A 265 19.64 21.59 16.55
N GLU A 266 20.32 22.52 17.22
CA GLU A 266 21.46 22.22 18.11
C GLU A 266 21.02 21.27 19.24
N ASN A 267 19.87 21.55 19.88
CA ASN A 267 19.31 20.70 20.92
C ASN A 267 19.02 19.28 20.41
N ALA A 268 18.37 19.15 19.25
CA ALA A 268 18.04 17.85 18.67
C ALA A 268 19.31 17.06 18.28
N ASN A 269 20.30 17.72 17.69
CA ASN A 269 21.58 17.10 17.34
C ASN A 269 22.30 16.57 18.58
N MET A 270 22.34 17.34 19.67
CA MET A 270 22.96 16.94 20.93
C MET A 270 22.17 15.82 21.61
N PHE A 271 20.84 15.95 21.65
CA PHE A 271 19.95 14.99 22.31
C PHE A 271 20.03 13.61 21.67
N PHE A 272 19.88 13.53 20.34
CA PHE A 272 19.88 12.27 19.58
C PHE A 272 21.27 11.81 19.13
N ARG A 273 22.31 12.63 19.36
CA ARG A 273 23.70 12.40 18.89
C ARG A 273 23.77 12.21 17.38
N LEU A 274 23.10 13.08 16.62
CA LEU A 274 22.94 12.93 15.17
C LEU A 274 24.23 13.17 14.38
N GLY A 275 25.13 14.03 14.90
CA GLY A 275 26.41 14.34 14.25
C GLY A 275 27.44 13.21 14.29
N ASP A 276 27.31 12.29 15.25
CA ASP A 276 28.20 11.13 15.42
C ASP A 276 27.73 9.91 14.60
N ARG A 277 26.55 10.00 13.98
CA ARG A 277 25.89 8.90 13.28
C ARG A 277 25.91 9.18 11.77
N VAL A 278 26.50 8.26 10.99
CA VAL A 278 26.59 8.40 9.53
C VAL A 278 25.23 8.09 8.92
N PRO A 279 24.54 9.03 8.24
CA PRO A 279 23.43 8.67 7.36
C PRO A 279 24.04 7.88 6.20
N VAL A 280 23.51 6.67 5.96
CA VAL A 280 24.00 5.77 4.91
C VAL A 280 24.04 6.52 3.57
N THR A 281 25.23 6.98 3.21
CA THR A 281 25.61 7.49 1.91
C THR A 281 26.62 6.50 1.36
N GLU A 282 26.39 6.14 0.11
CA GLU A 282 27.06 5.13 -0.71
C GLU A 282 28.44 4.69 -0.19
N LYS A 283 28.53 3.43 0.24
CA LYS A 283 29.79 2.69 0.16
C LYS A 283 29.67 1.70 -0.98
N GLU A 284 30.59 1.90 -1.92
CA GLU A 284 30.90 1.08 -3.08
C GLU A 284 30.94 -0.41 -2.74
N ASP A 285 30.51 -1.20 -3.71
CA ASP A 285 30.56 -2.66 -3.73
C ASP A 285 31.92 -3.19 -3.27
N ALA A 286 31.91 -3.95 -2.19
CA ALA A 286 32.95 -4.93 -1.87
C ALA A 286 32.26 -6.31 -1.77
N PRO A 287 32.90 -7.38 -2.29
CA PRO A 287 32.22 -8.61 -2.63
C PRO A 287 31.68 -9.28 -1.37
N ALA A 288 30.42 -9.70 -1.43
CA ALA A 288 29.77 -10.41 -0.34
C ALA A 288 30.58 -11.65 0.04
N GLU A 289 31.18 -11.61 1.24
CA GLU A 289 31.65 -12.81 1.91
C GLU A 289 30.44 -13.73 2.13
N THR A 290 30.55 -14.89 1.50
CA THR A 290 29.69 -16.06 1.61
C THR A 290 29.60 -16.48 3.08
N THR A 291 28.59 -15.96 3.77
CA THR A 291 28.17 -16.53 5.06
C THR A 291 27.43 -17.82 4.75
N GLN A 292 28.14 -18.94 4.89
CA GLN A 292 27.59 -20.28 4.85
C GLN A 292 26.51 -20.42 5.94
N LEU A 293 25.26 -20.32 5.54
CA LEU A 293 24.14 -20.90 6.26
C LEU A 293 24.09 -22.38 5.85
N THR A 294 24.66 -23.22 6.70
CA THR A 294 24.49 -24.67 6.65
C THR A 294 23.03 -25.01 6.88
N GLY A 295 22.40 -25.58 5.87
CA GLY A 295 21.02 -26.06 5.89
C GLY A 295 20.59 -26.37 4.46
N ASP A 296 21.02 -27.55 3.98
CA ASP A 296 20.62 -28.30 2.78
C ASP A 296 19.64 -27.59 1.83
N HIS A 297 20.05 -27.24 0.61
CA HIS A 297 19.26 -27.39 -0.62
C HIS A 297 20.15 -27.11 -1.85
N GLU A 298 20.11 -28.03 -2.81
CA GLU A 298 20.91 -28.07 -4.04
C GLU A 298 20.75 -26.78 -4.88
N ASN A 299 21.88 -26.19 -5.30
CA ASN A 299 21.89 -25.16 -6.35
C ASN A 299 21.45 -25.81 -7.66
N ILE A 300 20.18 -25.68 -8.01
CA ILE A 300 19.66 -26.10 -9.31
C ILE A 300 20.11 -25.06 -10.35
N GLU A 301 21.00 -25.45 -11.25
CA GLU A 301 21.46 -24.65 -12.39
C GLU A 301 20.25 -24.12 -13.20
N GLY A 302 20.20 -22.81 -13.46
CA GLY A 302 19.08 -22.14 -14.15
C GLY A 302 17.94 -21.63 -13.25
N THR A 303 18.10 -21.63 -11.93
CA THR A 303 17.09 -21.08 -11.00
C THR A 303 17.08 -19.56 -10.96
N ILE A 304 15.91 -18.96 -11.20
CA ILE A 304 15.68 -17.52 -11.07
C ILE A 304 15.19 -17.24 -9.65
N VAL A 305 15.97 -16.45 -8.90
CA VAL A 305 15.67 -16.13 -7.51
C VAL A 305 15.11 -14.71 -7.41
N LEU A 306 13.91 -14.59 -6.83
CA LEU A 306 13.19 -13.34 -6.64
C LEU A 306 12.99 -13.07 -5.14
N ASN A 307 13.09 -11.80 -4.75
CA ASN A 307 12.73 -11.36 -3.41
C ASN A 307 11.27 -10.90 -3.41
N GLY A 308 10.41 -11.63 -2.70
CA GLY A 308 8.98 -11.36 -2.58
C GLY A 308 8.62 -10.13 -1.75
N GLY A 309 9.61 -9.38 -1.24
CA GLY A 309 9.49 -8.06 -0.65
C GLY A 309 9.72 -6.90 -1.62
N ASP A 310 10.23 -7.17 -2.82
CA ASP A 310 10.50 -6.15 -3.85
C ASP A 310 9.19 -5.67 -4.51
N GLY A 311 9.27 -4.53 -5.21
CA GLY A 311 8.12 -3.96 -5.93
C GLY A 311 6.94 -3.62 -5.01
N GLU A 312 5.74 -4.12 -5.33
CA GLU A 312 4.55 -3.95 -4.47
C GLU A 312 4.50 -4.87 -3.24
N GLY A 313 5.44 -5.81 -3.11
CA GLY A 313 5.52 -6.70 -1.96
C GLY A 313 4.49 -7.82 -1.93
N GLY A 314 4.50 -8.67 -2.95
CA GLY A 314 4.12 -10.08 -2.81
C GLY A 314 3.07 -10.59 -3.79
N GLY A 315 1.89 -9.97 -3.84
CA GLY A 315 0.72 -10.58 -4.48
C GLY A 315 0.86 -10.79 -5.99
N GLN A 316 1.12 -9.71 -6.74
CA GLN A 316 1.23 -9.77 -8.19
C GLN A 316 2.59 -10.32 -8.61
N LEU A 317 3.65 -10.06 -7.85
CA LEU A 317 4.94 -10.75 -8.02
C LEU A 317 4.76 -12.27 -8.08
N LEU A 318 4.08 -12.87 -7.10
CA LEU A 318 3.89 -14.32 -7.06
C LEU A 318 3.09 -14.82 -8.28
N ARG A 319 2.03 -14.12 -8.68
CA ARG A 319 1.17 -14.53 -9.80
C ARG A 319 1.93 -14.51 -11.13
N VAL A 320 2.58 -13.38 -11.42
CA VAL A 320 3.38 -13.20 -12.64
C VAL A 320 4.54 -14.19 -12.64
N ALA A 321 5.24 -14.34 -11.51
CA ALA A 321 6.39 -15.22 -11.43
C ALA A 321 6.05 -16.69 -11.69
N THR A 322 5.05 -17.22 -11.01
CA THR A 322 4.67 -18.64 -11.20
C THR A 322 4.06 -18.89 -12.57
N ALA A 323 3.26 -17.95 -13.10
CA ALA A 323 2.64 -18.10 -14.41
C ALA A 323 3.68 -18.06 -15.54
N LEU A 324 4.62 -17.11 -15.50
CA LEU A 324 5.68 -17.02 -16.50
C LEU A 324 6.67 -18.18 -16.40
N SER A 325 7.02 -18.60 -15.18
CA SER A 325 7.85 -19.81 -14.97
C SER A 325 7.20 -21.05 -15.59
N ALA A 326 5.87 -21.21 -15.46
CA ALA A 326 5.13 -22.31 -16.08
C ALA A 326 5.25 -22.33 -17.61
N VAL A 327 5.05 -21.17 -18.27
CA VAL A 327 5.03 -21.08 -19.75
C VAL A 327 6.42 -21.02 -20.38
N THR A 328 7.42 -20.56 -19.64
CA THR A 328 8.82 -20.51 -20.10
C THR A 328 9.62 -21.76 -19.73
N HIS A 329 9.05 -22.66 -18.92
CA HIS A 329 9.69 -23.88 -18.41
C HIS A 329 10.96 -23.62 -17.59
N ASN A 330 10.92 -22.59 -16.73
CA ASN A 330 12.04 -22.22 -15.86
C ASN A 330 11.77 -22.62 -14.40
N VAL A 331 12.81 -22.54 -13.57
CA VAL A 331 12.67 -22.67 -12.11
C VAL A 331 12.64 -21.29 -11.50
N VAL A 332 11.62 -21.01 -10.68
CA VAL A 332 11.55 -19.77 -9.91
C VAL A 332 11.51 -20.06 -8.42
N ARG A 333 12.39 -19.40 -7.66
CA ARG A 333 12.34 -19.36 -6.20
C ARG A 333 12.00 -17.96 -5.75
N VAL A 334 10.99 -17.83 -4.90
CA VAL A 334 10.59 -16.56 -4.28
C VAL A 334 10.83 -16.67 -2.78
N HIS A 335 11.84 -15.96 -2.28
CA HIS A 335 12.12 -15.85 -0.84
C HIS A 335 11.59 -14.53 -0.28
N SER A 336 11.60 -14.36 1.05
CA SER A 336 11.17 -13.12 1.71
C SER A 336 9.77 -12.66 1.28
N ILE A 337 8.86 -13.60 1.01
CA ILE A 337 7.50 -13.32 0.52
C ILE A 337 6.81 -12.33 1.47
N ARG A 338 6.36 -11.18 0.94
CA ARG A 338 5.65 -10.15 1.71
C ARG A 338 6.46 -9.61 2.90
N ALA A 339 7.79 -9.62 2.81
CA ALA A 339 8.66 -9.09 3.87
C ALA A 339 8.41 -7.60 4.18
N ASN A 340 7.89 -6.82 3.22
CA ASN A 340 7.51 -5.41 3.41
C ASN A 340 6.06 -5.22 3.93
N ARG A 341 5.34 -6.29 4.26
CA ARG A 341 3.98 -6.24 4.81
C ARG A 341 3.99 -6.54 6.31
N THR A 342 3.00 -6.03 7.04
CA THR A 342 2.84 -6.24 8.49
C THR A 342 2.81 -7.72 8.90
N THR A 343 2.36 -8.59 8.00
CA THR A 343 2.27 -10.02 8.22
C THR A 343 2.97 -10.73 7.05
N PRO A 344 4.27 -11.06 7.15
CA PRO A 344 5.01 -11.73 6.07
C PRO A 344 4.44 -13.09 5.67
N GLY A 345 4.92 -13.61 4.57
CA GLY A 345 4.59 -14.94 4.05
C GLY A 345 3.30 -15.02 3.22
N LEU A 346 3.09 -16.20 2.64
CA LEU A 346 1.94 -16.55 1.82
C LEU A 346 0.62 -16.40 2.58
N ARG A 347 -0.43 -15.98 1.88
CA ARG A 347 -1.80 -15.83 2.40
C ARG A 347 -2.74 -16.68 1.56
N ASN A 348 -3.93 -16.93 2.08
CA ASN A 348 -4.97 -17.70 1.40
C ASN A 348 -5.20 -17.28 -0.06
N GLN A 349 -5.20 -15.98 -0.34
CA GLN A 349 -5.37 -15.45 -1.70
C GLN A 349 -4.20 -15.78 -2.65
N HIS A 350 -2.97 -15.91 -2.13
CA HIS A 350 -1.80 -16.27 -2.94
C HIS A 350 -1.79 -17.77 -3.23
N LEU A 351 -2.00 -18.58 -2.20
CA LEU A 351 -2.00 -20.04 -2.32
C LEU A 351 -2.99 -20.52 -3.38
N GLY A 352 -4.24 -20.04 -3.34
CA GLY A 352 -5.25 -20.47 -4.31
C GLY A 352 -4.85 -20.20 -5.77
N THR A 353 -4.07 -19.14 -6.03
CA THR A 353 -3.59 -18.85 -7.39
C THR A 353 -2.37 -19.69 -7.77
N ILE A 354 -1.39 -19.82 -6.86
CA ILE A 354 -0.15 -20.59 -7.09
C ILE A 354 -0.46 -22.08 -7.24
N GLU A 355 -1.32 -22.62 -6.37
CA GLU A 355 -1.79 -24.01 -6.44
C GLU A 355 -2.54 -24.26 -7.76
N LEU A 356 -3.35 -23.30 -8.21
CA LEU A 356 -4.04 -23.40 -9.51
C LEU A 356 -3.04 -23.42 -10.67
N VAL A 357 -2.06 -22.50 -10.70
CA VAL A 357 -1.00 -22.47 -11.72
C VAL A 357 -0.22 -23.80 -11.77
N ALA A 358 0.19 -24.31 -10.61
CA ALA A 358 0.87 -25.60 -10.52
C ALA A 358 -0.02 -26.75 -11.01
N SER A 359 -1.33 -26.73 -10.69
CA SER A 359 -2.27 -27.75 -11.17
C SER A 359 -2.45 -27.73 -12.69
N LEU A 360 -2.36 -26.56 -13.31
CA LEU A 360 -2.41 -26.37 -14.76
C LEU A 360 -1.10 -26.75 -15.46
N SER A 361 -0.03 -26.99 -14.71
CA SER A 361 1.34 -27.20 -15.19
C SER A 361 1.80 -28.61 -14.82
N ALA A 362 1.27 -29.64 -15.52
CA ALA A 362 1.47 -31.03 -15.13
C ALA A 362 2.96 -31.41 -15.13
N GLY A 363 3.48 -31.98 -14.04
CA GLY A 363 4.92 -32.28 -13.92
C GLY A 363 5.77 -31.13 -13.37
N GLY A 364 5.19 -29.93 -13.19
CA GLY A 364 5.80 -28.88 -12.38
C GLY A 364 5.76 -29.23 -10.89
N VAL A 365 6.84 -28.94 -10.17
CA VAL A 365 6.99 -29.27 -8.74
C VAL A 365 6.94 -27.99 -7.92
N LEU A 366 5.89 -27.86 -7.10
CA LEU A 366 5.70 -26.73 -6.20
C LEU A 366 6.11 -27.12 -4.78
N THR A 367 7.12 -26.45 -4.23
CA THR A 367 7.63 -26.66 -2.87
C THR A 367 7.53 -25.38 -2.05
N GLY A 368 7.29 -25.50 -0.74
CA GLY A 368 7.15 -24.34 0.16
C GLY A 368 5.80 -23.61 0.10
N ALA A 369 4.85 -24.04 -0.74
CA ALA A 369 3.51 -23.44 -0.86
C ALA A 369 2.61 -23.75 0.35
N LYS A 370 2.88 -23.14 1.50
CA LYS A 370 2.10 -23.27 2.73
C LYS A 370 1.72 -21.90 3.27
N LEU A 371 0.62 -21.84 4.03
CA LEU A 371 0.19 -20.59 4.66
C LEU A 371 1.30 -20.04 5.55
N ASN A 372 1.55 -18.74 5.45
CA ASN A 372 2.65 -18.02 6.12
C ASN A 372 4.07 -18.39 5.65
N SER A 373 4.25 -19.29 4.67
CA SER A 373 5.60 -19.55 4.15
C SER A 373 6.19 -18.30 3.54
N THR A 374 7.43 -17.99 3.91
CA THR A 374 8.21 -16.86 3.37
C THR A 374 9.07 -17.27 2.18
N ASP A 375 9.14 -18.56 1.88
CA ASP A 375 9.92 -19.12 0.79
C ASP A 375 9.06 -20.10 -0.02
N LEU A 376 9.23 -20.10 -1.33
CA LEU A 376 8.49 -20.90 -2.29
C LEU A 376 9.43 -21.20 -3.46
N THR A 377 9.45 -22.44 -3.94
CA THR A 377 10.06 -22.76 -5.23
C THR A 377 9.05 -23.45 -6.12
N PHE A 378 8.98 -23.02 -7.37
CA PHE A 378 8.22 -23.67 -8.42
C PHE A 378 9.18 -24.07 -9.54
N ASP A 379 9.44 -25.37 -9.64
CA ASP A 379 10.24 -25.97 -10.72
C ASP A 379 9.30 -26.36 -11.86
N ALA A 380 9.31 -25.59 -12.94
CA ALA A 380 8.47 -25.83 -14.10
C ALA A 380 9.25 -26.37 -15.32
N ARG A 381 10.50 -26.83 -15.15
CA ARG A 381 11.31 -27.35 -16.26
C ARG A 381 10.67 -28.53 -16.98
N HIS A 382 9.97 -29.35 -16.21
CA HIS A 382 9.22 -30.51 -16.69
C HIS A 382 7.70 -30.25 -16.73
N ALA A 383 7.26 -29.00 -16.58
CA ALA A 383 5.86 -28.65 -16.72
C ALA A 383 5.40 -28.93 -18.16
N LEU A 384 4.43 -29.82 -18.29
CA LEU A 384 3.71 -30.10 -19.50
C LEU A 384 2.45 -29.22 -19.49
N LEU A 385 2.42 -28.29 -20.42
CA LEU A 385 1.20 -27.58 -20.80
C LEU A 385 0.36 -28.39 -21.79
N ALA A 386 0.90 -29.52 -22.24
CA ALA A 386 0.21 -30.53 -23.01
C ALA A 386 -0.48 -31.56 -22.10
N THR A 387 -1.72 -31.92 -22.39
CA THR A 387 -2.38 -33.04 -21.72
C THR A 387 -2.69 -34.14 -22.72
N GLY A 388 -1.99 -35.27 -22.62
CA GLY A 388 -2.61 -36.53 -23.04
C GLY A 388 -3.88 -36.79 -22.21
N ASN A 389 -4.99 -37.19 -22.83
CA ASN A 389 -6.30 -37.65 -22.29
C ASN A 389 -6.93 -37.03 -21.00
N LYS A 390 -6.33 -36.03 -20.34
CA LYS A 390 -6.91 -35.25 -19.24
C LYS A 390 -7.35 -33.88 -19.75
N ALA A 391 -8.18 -33.88 -20.80
CA ALA A 391 -9.05 -32.76 -21.11
C ALA A 391 -10.07 -32.63 -19.96
N GLY A 392 -9.69 -31.98 -18.87
CA GLY A 392 -10.44 -31.96 -17.62
C GLY A 392 -10.77 -30.55 -17.17
N ALA A 393 -11.98 -30.35 -16.64
CA ALA A 393 -12.34 -29.14 -15.94
C ALA A 393 -11.50 -29.00 -14.66
N PHE A 394 -10.75 -27.90 -14.53
CA PHE A 394 -9.99 -27.60 -13.32
C PHE A 394 -10.87 -26.82 -12.35
N ASN A 395 -10.89 -27.24 -11.08
CA ASN A 395 -11.66 -26.55 -10.05
C ASN A 395 -10.70 -25.85 -9.09
N ALA A 396 -10.90 -24.56 -8.86
CA ALA A 396 -10.18 -23.84 -7.81
C ALA A 396 -11.16 -23.07 -6.93
N THR A 397 -10.94 -23.13 -5.62
CA THR A 397 -11.75 -22.40 -4.65
C THR A 397 -10.84 -21.52 -3.83
N SER A 398 -11.10 -20.22 -3.89
CA SER A 398 -10.46 -19.27 -3.01
C SER A 398 -10.92 -19.50 -1.57
N ARG A 399 -9.95 -19.61 -0.65
CA ARG A 399 -10.21 -19.62 0.80
C ARG A 399 -10.57 -18.20 1.27
N THR A 400 -11.31 -18.11 2.39
CA THR A 400 -11.81 -16.88 3.06
C THR A 400 -11.43 -15.52 2.43
N GLY A 401 -12.36 -14.93 1.68
CA GLY A 401 -12.24 -13.54 1.18
C GLY A 401 -11.31 -13.31 -0.01
N GLY A 402 -10.67 -14.34 -0.57
CA GLY A 402 -9.87 -14.17 -1.79
C GLY A 402 -10.74 -14.08 -3.07
N SER A 403 -10.13 -13.52 -4.12
CA SER A 403 -10.82 -13.07 -5.32
C SER A 403 -10.57 -14.01 -6.50
N VAL A 404 -11.63 -14.32 -7.26
CA VAL A 404 -11.51 -15.12 -8.49
C VAL A 404 -10.74 -14.40 -9.58
N SER A 405 -10.79 -13.06 -9.64
CA SER A 405 -10.05 -12.30 -10.65
C SER A 405 -8.54 -12.44 -10.47
N LEU A 406 -8.05 -12.49 -9.22
CA LEU A 406 -6.63 -12.73 -8.95
C LEU A 406 -6.20 -14.15 -9.36
N MET A 407 -7.05 -15.16 -9.16
CA MET A 407 -6.79 -16.52 -9.67
C MET A 407 -6.72 -16.54 -11.20
N MET A 408 -7.62 -15.80 -11.87
CA MET A 408 -7.58 -15.64 -13.32
C MET A 408 -6.27 -14.99 -13.79
N GLN A 409 -5.82 -13.90 -13.15
CA GLN A 409 -4.56 -13.24 -13.54
C GLN A 409 -3.35 -14.19 -13.57
N GLY A 410 -3.27 -15.13 -12.63
CA GLY A 410 -2.20 -16.15 -12.64
C GLY A 410 -2.44 -17.27 -13.66
N ALA A 411 -3.69 -17.65 -13.89
CA ALA A 411 -4.03 -18.78 -14.75
C ALA A 411 -4.05 -18.43 -16.25
N LEU A 412 -4.42 -17.21 -16.64
CA LEU A 412 -4.63 -16.82 -18.05
C LEU A 412 -3.39 -17.04 -18.94
N PRO A 413 -2.15 -16.67 -18.53
CA PRO A 413 -0.97 -16.95 -19.35
C PRO A 413 -0.77 -18.45 -19.57
N VAL A 414 -1.00 -19.27 -18.52
CA VAL A 414 -0.88 -20.72 -18.62
C VAL A 414 -1.94 -21.29 -19.56
N LEU A 415 -3.20 -20.86 -19.43
CA LEU A 415 -4.28 -21.29 -20.32
C LEU A 415 -4.00 -20.98 -21.80
N ALA A 416 -3.43 -19.80 -22.09
CA ALA A 416 -3.14 -19.39 -23.46
C ALA A 416 -2.13 -20.34 -24.15
N PHE A 417 -1.20 -20.93 -23.40
CA PHE A 417 -0.14 -21.78 -23.95
C PHE A 417 -0.33 -23.28 -23.72
N ARG A 418 -1.53 -23.70 -23.26
CA ARG A 418 -1.89 -25.13 -23.23
C ARG A 418 -2.14 -25.69 -24.64
N ASP A 419 -2.20 -27.00 -24.79
CA ASP A 419 -2.46 -27.65 -26.09
C ASP A 419 -3.95 -27.87 -26.38
N THR A 420 -4.80 -27.72 -25.35
CA THR A 420 -6.20 -28.13 -25.35
C THR A 420 -7.07 -27.06 -24.72
N LEU A 421 -8.28 -26.89 -25.28
CA LEU A 421 -9.30 -26.04 -24.68
C LEU A 421 -9.51 -26.46 -23.23
N THR A 422 -9.15 -25.57 -22.32
CA THR A 422 -9.16 -25.84 -20.88
C THR A 422 -10.21 -24.97 -20.21
N GLN A 423 -11.09 -25.63 -19.44
CA GLN A 423 -12.15 -24.97 -18.70
C GLN A 423 -11.79 -24.92 -17.22
N LEU A 424 -11.82 -23.73 -16.63
CA LEU A 424 -11.66 -23.50 -15.19
C LEU A 424 -13.03 -23.25 -14.56
N SER A 425 -13.26 -23.81 -13.38
CA SER A 425 -14.40 -23.54 -12.51
C SER A 425 -13.87 -22.93 -11.22
N LEU A 426 -14.04 -21.62 -11.08
CA LEU A 426 -13.52 -20.81 -9.99
C LEU A 426 -14.62 -20.47 -8.99
N ARG A 427 -14.33 -20.67 -7.71
CA ARG A 427 -15.21 -20.29 -6.60
C ARG A 427 -14.51 -19.27 -5.71
N GLY A 428 -15.13 -18.12 -5.42
CA GLY A 428 -14.52 -17.08 -4.58
C GLY A 428 -15.29 -15.76 -4.62
N GLY A 429 -14.70 -14.69 -4.09
CA GLY A 429 -15.27 -13.35 -4.21
C GLY A 429 -15.17 -12.84 -5.64
N THR A 430 -16.28 -12.35 -6.22
CA THR A 430 -16.28 -11.77 -7.58
C THR A 430 -16.21 -10.25 -7.56
N HIS A 431 -16.63 -9.62 -6.46
CA HIS A 431 -16.56 -8.18 -6.24
C HIS A 431 -15.93 -7.93 -4.86
N VAL A 432 -14.60 -7.79 -4.86
CA VAL A 432 -13.79 -7.66 -3.65
C VAL A 432 -13.02 -6.34 -3.74
N GLY A 433 -13.20 -5.43 -2.78
CA GLY A 433 -12.72 -4.04 -2.90
C GLY A 433 -11.21 -3.81 -3.00
N PHE A 434 -10.37 -4.86 -2.88
CA PHE A 434 -8.91 -4.78 -3.05
C PHE A 434 -8.40 -5.47 -4.33
N SER A 435 -9.29 -5.99 -5.17
CA SER A 435 -8.95 -6.65 -6.44
C SER A 435 -9.86 -6.17 -7.55
N PRO A 436 -9.45 -6.28 -8.83
CA PRO A 436 -10.37 -6.05 -9.94
C PRO A 436 -11.64 -6.90 -9.81
N THR A 437 -12.79 -6.35 -10.18
CA THR A 437 -14.05 -7.11 -10.20
C THR A 437 -14.05 -8.18 -11.29
N ILE A 438 -14.96 -9.14 -11.20
CA ILE A 438 -15.15 -10.10 -12.30
C ILE A 438 -15.62 -9.40 -13.59
N ASP A 439 -16.37 -8.31 -13.46
CA ASP A 439 -16.85 -7.53 -14.60
C ASP A 439 -15.67 -6.89 -15.35
N PHE A 440 -14.63 -6.42 -14.63
CA PHE A 440 -13.36 -5.96 -15.22
C PHE A 440 -12.66 -7.08 -16.03
N MET A 441 -12.70 -8.32 -15.53
CA MET A 441 -12.15 -9.47 -16.27
C MET A 441 -12.98 -9.85 -17.49
N GLN A 442 -14.31 -9.76 -17.40
CA GLN A 442 -15.24 -10.13 -18.47
C GLN A 442 -15.21 -9.16 -19.65
N VAL A 443 -14.92 -7.88 -19.41
CA VAL A 443 -15.03 -6.83 -20.43
C VAL A 443 -13.66 -6.23 -20.77
N PRO A 444 -13.03 -5.34 -19.96
CA PRO A 444 -11.70 -4.79 -20.27
C PRO A 444 -10.63 -5.83 -20.60
N VAL A 445 -10.43 -6.84 -19.75
CA VAL A 445 -9.37 -7.84 -19.96
C VAL A 445 -9.67 -8.71 -21.17
N ARG A 446 -10.92 -9.11 -21.39
CA ARG A 446 -11.33 -9.82 -22.60
C ARG A 446 -11.00 -9.00 -23.86
N SER A 447 -11.34 -7.72 -23.89
CA SER A 447 -11.05 -6.83 -25.02
C SER A 447 -9.55 -6.65 -25.23
N LEU A 448 -8.77 -6.52 -24.15
CA LEU A 448 -7.31 -6.47 -24.22
C LEU A 448 -6.73 -7.77 -24.82
N LEU A 449 -7.11 -8.93 -24.32
CA LEU A 449 -6.59 -10.23 -24.77
C LEU A 449 -6.94 -10.53 -26.22
N ALA A 450 -8.11 -10.09 -26.69
CA ALA A 450 -8.48 -10.20 -28.10
C ALA A 450 -7.48 -9.48 -29.03
N ARG A 451 -6.85 -8.38 -28.58
CA ARG A 451 -5.81 -7.68 -29.34
C ARG A 451 -4.50 -8.47 -29.46
N PHE A 452 -4.24 -9.40 -28.54
CA PHE A 452 -3.14 -10.36 -28.65
C PHE A 452 -3.50 -11.60 -29.50
N GLY A 453 -4.76 -11.69 -29.97
CA GLY A 453 -5.28 -12.86 -30.68
C GLY A 453 -5.83 -13.96 -29.76
N ILE A 454 -6.11 -13.66 -28.49
CA ILE A 454 -6.60 -14.63 -27.50
C ILE A 454 -8.11 -14.46 -27.29
N ALA A 455 -8.86 -15.54 -27.50
CA ALA A 455 -10.28 -15.60 -27.20
C ALA A 455 -10.53 -16.04 -25.74
N LEU A 456 -10.90 -15.08 -24.89
CA LEU A 456 -11.26 -15.32 -23.50
C LEU A 456 -12.79 -15.33 -23.32
N GLU A 457 -13.32 -16.45 -22.82
CA GLU A 457 -14.71 -16.57 -22.38
C GLU A 457 -14.80 -16.69 -20.86
N VAL A 458 -15.70 -15.92 -20.26
CA VAL A 458 -15.89 -15.84 -18.81
C VAL A 458 -17.38 -15.84 -18.51
N GLU A 459 -17.90 -16.97 -18.06
CA GLU A 459 -19.29 -17.14 -17.65
C GLU A 459 -19.42 -16.96 -16.14
N VAL A 460 -20.32 -16.10 -15.69
CA VAL A 460 -20.55 -15.86 -14.25
C VAL A 460 -21.91 -16.41 -13.88
N SER A 461 -21.94 -17.55 -13.20
CA SER A 461 -23.17 -18.21 -12.78
C SER A 461 -23.69 -17.70 -11.43
N LYS A 462 -22.81 -17.14 -10.60
CA LYS A 462 -23.19 -16.51 -9.33
C LYS A 462 -22.19 -15.44 -8.94
N ARG A 463 -22.67 -14.23 -8.64
CA ARG A 463 -21.82 -13.17 -8.09
C ARG A 463 -21.83 -13.16 -6.55
N MET A 464 -20.76 -12.63 -5.96
CA MET A 464 -20.62 -12.43 -4.53
C MET A 464 -19.86 -11.13 -4.26
N PHE A 465 -20.40 -10.33 -3.34
CA PHE A 465 -19.76 -9.13 -2.80
C PHE A 465 -19.05 -9.45 -1.48
N PHE A 466 -17.81 -9.00 -1.31
CA PHE A 466 -17.08 -9.14 -0.04
C PHE A 466 -16.87 -7.77 0.63
N PRO A 467 -17.21 -7.59 1.93
CA PRO A 467 -17.69 -8.60 2.88
C PRO A 467 -19.22 -8.80 2.84
N GLY A 468 -19.68 -9.97 2.40
CA GLY A 468 -21.12 -10.29 2.31
C GLY A 468 -21.38 -11.76 1.95
N GLY A 469 -21.99 -12.51 2.88
CA GLY A 469 -22.58 -13.82 2.62
C GLY A 469 -21.69 -15.06 2.85
N ASP A 470 -22.34 -16.17 3.24
CA ASP A 470 -21.73 -17.50 3.46
C ASP A 470 -21.38 -18.23 2.14
N SER A 471 -21.80 -17.69 0.98
CA SER A 471 -21.70 -18.36 -0.32
C SER A 471 -20.72 -17.67 -1.27
N SER A 472 -19.73 -18.42 -1.76
CA SER A 472 -18.77 -17.96 -2.77
C SER A 472 -19.44 -17.75 -4.13
N GLY A 473 -19.01 -16.72 -4.87
CA GLY A 473 -19.33 -16.57 -6.28
C GLY A 473 -18.78 -17.73 -7.11
N GLN A 474 -19.35 -17.94 -8.30
CA GLN A 474 -19.03 -19.04 -9.20
C GLN A 474 -18.82 -18.50 -10.60
N VAL A 475 -17.65 -18.78 -11.16
CA VAL A 475 -17.21 -18.29 -12.46
C VAL A 475 -16.60 -19.46 -13.22
N ARG A 476 -16.99 -19.62 -14.47
CA ARG A 476 -16.35 -20.52 -15.42
C ARG A 476 -15.53 -19.70 -16.39
N VAL A 477 -14.30 -20.13 -16.64
CA VAL A 477 -13.38 -19.47 -17.57
C VAL A 477 -12.95 -20.49 -18.60
N SER A 478 -12.98 -20.14 -19.86
CA SER A 478 -12.41 -20.94 -20.95
C SER A 478 -11.62 -20.04 -21.89
N MET A 479 -10.54 -20.58 -22.42
CA MET A 479 -9.67 -19.87 -23.35
C MET A 479 -9.23 -20.85 -24.42
N GLU A 480 -9.40 -20.46 -25.67
CA GLU A 480 -8.82 -21.19 -26.78
C GLU A 480 -7.31 -21.01 -26.76
N PRO A 481 -6.52 -22.10 -26.76
CA PRO A 481 -5.08 -21.97 -26.72
C PRO A 481 -4.52 -21.44 -28.04
N VAL A 482 -3.36 -20.81 -27.95
CA VAL A 482 -2.60 -20.35 -29.11
C VAL A 482 -2.18 -21.56 -29.94
N ALA A 483 -2.38 -21.47 -31.27
CA ALA A 483 -1.98 -22.52 -32.20
C ALA A 483 -0.47 -22.81 -32.10
N SER A 484 -0.05 -24.07 -32.33
CA SER A 484 1.34 -24.54 -32.09
C SER A 484 2.43 -23.70 -32.73
N GLU A 485 2.17 -23.13 -33.90
CA GLU A 485 3.16 -22.37 -34.68
C GLU A 485 2.88 -20.86 -34.71
N LYS A 486 1.96 -20.40 -33.85
CA LYS A 486 1.64 -18.97 -33.74
C LYS A 486 2.18 -18.42 -32.43
N ALA A 487 2.73 -17.21 -32.50
CA ALA A 487 2.99 -16.39 -31.33
C ALA A 487 1.82 -15.41 -31.10
N LEU A 488 1.78 -14.80 -29.92
CA LEU A 488 0.85 -13.71 -29.65
C LEU A 488 1.23 -12.48 -30.47
N GLN A 489 0.21 -11.74 -30.93
CA GLN A 489 0.42 -10.52 -31.69
C GLN A 489 0.87 -9.38 -30.77
N PRO A 490 1.85 -8.55 -31.18
CA PRO A 490 2.20 -7.36 -30.42
C PRO A 490 1.08 -6.32 -30.55
N ILE A 491 0.90 -5.51 -29.51
CA ILE A 491 -0.11 -4.45 -29.50
C ILE A 491 0.54 -3.07 -29.49
N ASN A 492 -0.10 -2.09 -30.12
CA ASN A 492 0.34 -0.69 -30.09
C ASN A 492 -0.82 0.23 -29.73
N LEU A 493 -0.81 0.75 -28.51
CA LEU A 493 -1.80 1.69 -27.98
C LEU A 493 -1.07 2.95 -27.50
N THR A 494 -0.48 3.71 -28.42
CA THR A 494 0.24 4.96 -28.09
C THR A 494 -0.44 6.21 -28.61
N GLU A 495 -1.36 6.12 -29.56
CA GLU A 495 -2.00 7.29 -30.16
C GLU A 495 -3.08 7.85 -29.22
N SER A 496 -2.77 8.96 -28.54
CA SER A 496 -3.68 9.61 -27.60
C SER A 496 -4.75 10.41 -28.34
N THR A 497 -5.99 10.36 -27.87
CA THR A 497 -7.09 11.17 -28.38
C THR A 497 -8.10 11.46 -27.28
N SER A 498 -8.77 12.61 -27.38
CA SER A 498 -9.92 12.94 -26.53
C SER A 498 -11.24 12.41 -27.09
N SER A 499 -11.25 11.94 -28.35
CA SER A 499 -12.45 11.44 -29.03
C SER A 499 -12.81 10.04 -28.55
N ILE A 500 -14.07 9.85 -28.17
CA ILE A 500 -14.60 8.58 -27.64
C ILE A 500 -15.59 8.02 -28.66
N ARG A 501 -15.32 6.79 -29.12
CA ARG A 501 -16.16 6.07 -30.07
C ARG A 501 -17.33 5.39 -29.38
N ARG A 502 -17.06 4.73 -28.26
CA ARG A 502 -18.05 3.93 -27.52
C ARG A 502 -17.84 4.03 -26.03
N VAL A 503 -18.94 4.05 -25.29
CA VAL A 503 -18.96 3.92 -23.84
C VAL A 503 -19.79 2.71 -23.47
N PHE A 504 -19.21 1.81 -22.69
CA PHE A 504 -19.93 0.69 -22.09
C PHE A 504 -20.09 0.92 -20.59
N ILE A 505 -21.32 0.80 -20.09
CA ILE A 505 -21.66 0.96 -18.67
C ILE A 505 -22.28 -0.34 -18.18
N ARG A 506 -21.68 -0.99 -17.19
CA ARG A 506 -22.31 -2.09 -16.47
C ARG A 506 -22.56 -1.70 -15.04
N VAL A 507 -23.79 -1.91 -14.56
CA VAL A 507 -24.15 -1.72 -13.16
C VAL A 507 -24.66 -3.03 -12.58
N THR A 508 -24.03 -3.48 -11.50
CA THR A 508 -24.36 -4.73 -10.81
C THR A 508 -24.83 -4.42 -9.39
N ALA A 509 -26.08 -4.73 -9.07
CA ALA A 509 -26.68 -4.55 -7.75
C ALA A 509 -26.72 -5.88 -6.97
N PHE A 510 -26.30 -5.86 -5.69
CA PHE A 510 -26.16 -7.03 -4.83
C PHE A 510 -26.98 -6.94 -3.55
N GLY A 511 -27.42 -8.09 -3.04
CA GLY A 511 -27.88 -8.25 -1.66
C GLY A 511 -29.40 -8.26 -1.52
N SER A 512 -29.87 -8.22 -0.27
CA SER A 512 -31.27 -8.49 0.07
C SER A 512 -32.29 -7.50 -0.50
N SER A 513 -31.84 -6.30 -0.88
CA SER A 513 -32.70 -5.26 -1.47
C SER A 513 -32.30 -4.90 -2.90
N ALA A 514 -31.42 -5.68 -3.53
CA ALA A 514 -31.09 -5.49 -4.94
C ALA A 514 -32.31 -5.77 -5.81
N ASN A 515 -32.58 -4.85 -6.75
CA ASN A 515 -33.66 -4.94 -7.72
C ASN A 515 -33.29 -4.10 -8.94
N GLU A 516 -34.03 -4.28 -10.04
CA GLU A 516 -33.80 -3.59 -11.30
C GLU A 516 -33.84 -2.06 -11.14
N LYS A 517 -34.83 -1.53 -10.40
CA LYS A 517 -34.95 -0.08 -10.17
C LYS A 517 -33.70 0.53 -9.53
N LEU A 518 -33.05 -0.20 -8.62
CA LEU A 518 -31.81 0.24 -7.99
C LEU A 518 -30.66 0.26 -9.02
N ALA A 519 -30.51 -0.81 -9.81
CA ALA A 519 -29.48 -0.87 -10.85
C ALA A 519 -29.70 0.24 -11.90
N ASP A 520 -30.94 0.39 -12.37
CA ASP A 520 -31.33 1.41 -13.35
C ASP A 520 -31.13 2.83 -12.85
N HIS A 521 -31.37 3.08 -11.55
CA HIS A 521 -31.12 4.40 -10.94
C HIS A 521 -29.64 4.78 -11.02
N TYR A 522 -28.74 3.84 -10.73
CA TYR A 522 -27.30 4.07 -10.82
C TYR A 522 -26.81 4.12 -12.26
N ALA A 523 -27.32 3.28 -13.15
CA ALA A 523 -27.02 3.31 -14.58
C ALA A 523 -27.45 4.63 -15.22
N SER A 524 -28.64 5.12 -14.89
CA SER A 524 -29.15 6.41 -15.36
C SER A 524 -28.28 7.58 -14.90
N ALA A 525 -27.82 7.57 -13.64
CA ALA A 525 -26.91 8.59 -13.13
C ALA A 525 -25.56 8.57 -13.85
N LEU A 526 -24.99 7.39 -14.11
CA LEU A 526 -23.76 7.22 -14.88
C LEU A 526 -23.93 7.69 -16.32
N LYS A 527 -25.00 7.29 -17.00
CA LYS A 527 -25.30 7.70 -18.38
C LYS A 527 -25.45 9.21 -18.50
N ALA A 528 -26.12 9.85 -17.53
CA ALA A 528 -26.25 11.30 -17.48
C ALA A 528 -24.88 11.98 -17.30
N ALA A 529 -24.04 11.46 -16.40
CA ALA A 529 -22.71 12.00 -16.14
C ALA A 529 -21.76 11.80 -17.36
N VAL A 530 -21.79 10.63 -18.01
CA VAL A 530 -21.06 10.36 -19.26
C VAL A 530 -21.48 11.33 -20.36
N ARG A 531 -22.78 11.51 -20.60
CA ARG A 531 -23.27 12.45 -21.61
C ARG A 531 -22.83 13.88 -21.32
N LYS A 532 -22.94 14.31 -20.06
CA LYS A 532 -22.50 15.64 -19.64
C LYS A 532 -21.02 15.88 -19.92
N GLN A 533 -20.18 14.85 -19.73
CA GLN A 533 -18.73 14.99 -19.80
C GLN A 533 -18.17 14.79 -21.22
N PHE A 534 -18.72 13.84 -21.96
CA PHE A 534 -18.12 13.34 -23.21
C PHE A 534 -18.96 13.63 -24.46
N SER A 535 -20.14 14.26 -24.33
CA SER A 535 -20.93 14.71 -25.47
C SER A 535 -20.54 16.15 -25.85
N SER A 536 -19.41 16.31 -26.56
CA SER A 536 -19.06 17.53 -27.33
C SER A 536 -17.77 17.31 -28.13
N GLY A 537 -17.87 16.54 -29.21
CA GLY A 537 -16.89 16.59 -30.30
C GLY A 537 -17.39 17.51 -31.41
N GLU A 538 -16.52 18.34 -32.00
CA GLU A 538 -16.82 19.23 -33.13
C GLU A 538 -17.16 18.47 -34.43
N SER A 539 -16.90 17.17 -34.47
CA SER A 539 -17.28 16.25 -35.54
C SER A 539 -18.58 15.56 -35.13
N GLY A 540 -19.67 15.72 -35.89
CA GLY A 540 -21.01 15.21 -35.60
C GLY A 540 -21.20 13.68 -35.53
N GLU A 541 -20.19 12.93 -35.10
CA GLU A 541 -20.30 11.51 -34.78
C GLU A 541 -21.00 11.31 -33.42
N GLN A 542 -22.03 10.46 -33.43
CA GLN A 542 -22.86 10.24 -32.26
C GLN A 542 -22.17 9.25 -31.30
N LEU A 543 -21.85 9.72 -30.08
CA LEU A 543 -21.33 8.88 -29.00
C LEU A 543 -22.26 7.70 -28.72
N THR A 544 -21.78 6.48 -28.97
CA THR A 544 -22.55 5.26 -28.69
C THR A 544 -22.40 4.87 -27.23
N ILE A 545 -23.50 4.84 -26.48
CA ILE A 545 -23.52 4.43 -25.08
C ILE A 545 -24.34 3.15 -24.94
N GLU A 546 -23.69 2.08 -24.52
CA GLU A 546 -24.31 0.81 -24.18
C GLU A 546 -24.37 0.63 -22.67
N GLU A 547 -25.45 0.00 -22.21
CA GLU A 547 -25.66 -0.23 -20.79
C GLU A 547 -26.15 -1.65 -20.51
N GLU A 548 -25.69 -2.21 -19.40
CA GLU A 548 -26.10 -3.50 -18.89
C GLU A 548 -26.35 -3.41 -17.38
N CYS A 549 -27.56 -3.74 -16.94
CA CYS A 549 -27.93 -3.82 -15.53
C CYS A 549 -28.00 -5.29 -15.11
N ILE A 550 -27.30 -5.65 -14.03
CA ILE A 550 -27.30 -6.99 -13.45
C ILE A 550 -27.81 -6.91 -12.00
N VAL A 551 -28.70 -7.82 -11.62
CA VAL A 551 -29.26 -7.90 -10.26
C VAL A 551 -29.00 -9.27 -9.67
N GLU A 552 -28.25 -9.32 -8.56
CA GLU A 552 -27.97 -10.53 -7.80
C GLU A 552 -28.68 -10.46 -6.43
N ALA A 553 -29.96 -10.87 -6.42
CA ALA A 553 -30.77 -10.91 -5.21
C ALA A 553 -30.54 -12.21 -4.42
N THR A 554 -30.43 -12.11 -3.10
CA THR A 554 -30.22 -13.27 -2.22
C THR A 554 -31.54 -14.01 -1.98
N ALA A 555 -31.51 -15.35 -2.00
CA ALA A 555 -32.68 -16.24 -1.92
C ALA A 555 -33.61 -16.04 -0.69
N THR A 556 -33.17 -15.34 0.36
CA THR A 556 -34.02 -14.96 1.51
C THR A 556 -35.13 -13.96 1.18
N ALA A 557 -35.11 -13.30 0.01
CA ALA A 557 -36.16 -12.36 -0.39
C ALA A 557 -37.37 -13.03 -1.07
N ILE A 558 -37.23 -14.27 -1.59
CA ILE A 558 -38.27 -14.84 -2.46
C ILE A 558 -39.23 -15.77 -1.71
N HIS A 559 -38.82 -16.49 -0.66
CA HIS A 559 -39.71 -17.40 0.08
C HIS A 559 -39.37 -17.48 1.58
N GLN A 560 -40.07 -16.75 2.46
CA GLN A 560 -40.28 -17.13 3.86
C GLN A 560 -41.36 -16.29 4.59
N LYS A 561 -42.62 -16.49 4.21
CA LYS A 561 -43.72 -16.49 5.19
C LYS A 561 -43.72 -17.86 5.88
N LYS A 562 -42.83 -18.11 6.84
CA LYS A 562 -43.01 -19.15 7.86
C LYS A 562 -42.08 -18.90 9.05
N LYS A 563 -42.70 -18.67 10.20
CA LYS A 563 -42.07 -18.45 11.50
C LYS A 563 -41.19 -19.64 11.89
N SER A 564 -39.92 -19.39 12.18
CA SER A 564 -39.06 -20.30 12.93
C SER A 564 -37.92 -19.52 13.58
N PHE A 565 -37.74 -19.72 14.88
CA PHE A 565 -36.65 -19.21 15.69
C PHE A 565 -35.30 -19.75 15.18
N ARG A 566 -34.33 -18.89 14.83
CA ARG A 566 -32.89 -19.20 14.88
C ARG A 566 -31.99 -17.96 14.70
N SER A 567 -30.85 -18.02 15.39
CA SER A 567 -29.69 -17.14 15.43
C SER A 567 -29.64 -15.97 14.43
N ARG A 568 -29.41 -14.77 14.95
CA ARG A 568 -29.21 -13.51 14.23
C ARG A 568 -28.02 -13.63 13.24
N LYS A 569 -28.26 -14.08 12.00
CA LYS A 569 -27.27 -13.95 10.91
C LYS A 569 -27.02 -12.46 10.65
N PRO A 570 -25.78 -12.02 10.40
CA PRO A 570 -25.50 -10.63 10.05
C PRO A 570 -26.31 -10.24 8.81
N LYS A 571 -27.02 -9.11 8.87
CA LYS A 571 -27.76 -8.57 7.71
C LYS A 571 -26.77 -8.30 6.59
N GLU A 572 -26.90 -9.03 5.49
CA GLU A 572 -26.15 -8.82 4.26
C GLU A 572 -26.46 -7.40 3.72
N ARG A 573 -25.44 -6.62 3.41
CA ARG A 573 -25.59 -5.22 3.01
C ARG A 573 -25.86 -5.13 1.52
N THR A 574 -26.82 -4.29 1.12
CA THR A 574 -27.06 -3.98 -0.29
C THR A 574 -25.93 -3.13 -0.83
N ALA A 575 -25.33 -3.55 -1.94
CA ALA A 575 -24.21 -2.87 -2.58
C ALA A 575 -24.46 -2.70 -4.08
N VAL A 576 -23.77 -1.75 -4.69
CA VAL A 576 -23.76 -1.53 -6.13
C VAL A 576 -22.32 -1.47 -6.61
N SER A 577 -22.01 -2.21 -7.67
CA SER A 577 -20.77 -2.09 -8.43
C SER A 577 -21.07 -1.49 -9.79
N ALA A 578 -20.19 -0.65 -10.30
CA ALA A 578 -20.25 -0.22 -11.67
C ALA A 578 -18.88 -0.35 -12.35
N LEU A 579 -18.92 -0.68 -13.63
CA LEU A 579 -17.81 -0.67 -14.55
C LEU A 579 -18.17 0.29 -15.69
N VAL A 580 -17.31 1.26 -15.96
CA VAL A 580 -17.42 2.11 -17.15
C VAL A 580 -16.16 1.93 -17.98
N VAL A 581 -16.35 1.66 -19.27
CA VAL A 581 -15.26 1.49 -20.24
C VAL A 581 -15.45 2.50 -21.36
N LEU A 582 -14.39 3.24 -21.65
CA LEU A 582 -14.29 4.14 -22.80
C LEU A 582 -13.42 3.47 -23.85
N GLU A 583 -13.95 3.36 -25.07
CA GLU A 583 -13.17 3.03 -26.26
C GLU A 583 -12.93 4.32 -27.05
N THR A 584 -11.66 4.71 -27.21
CA THR A 584 -11.31 5.93 -27.93
C THR A 584 -11.35 5.72 -29.44
N ALA A 585 -11.35 6.81 -30.22
CA ALA A 585 -11.28 6.75 -31.68
C ALA A 585 -9.97 6.11 -32.20
N THR A 586 -8.93 6.08 -31.36
CA THR A 586 -7.61 5.50 -31.64
C THR A 586 -7.41 4.17 -30.90
N ASP A 587 -8.50 3.43 -30.68
CA ASP A 587 -8.48 2.08 -30.11
C ASP A 587 -8.02 1.96 -28.63
N GLY A 588 -7.84 3.07 -27.94
CA GLY A 588 -7.57 3.09 -26.49
C GLY A 588 -8.72 2.48 -25.69
N ILE A 589 -8.38 1.79 -24.59
CA ILE A 589 -9.34 1.15 -23.67
C ILE A 589 -9.07 1.68 -22.26
N ILE A 590 -9.94 2.56 -21.79
CA ILE A 590 -9.81 3.17 -20.45
C ILE A 590 -11.00 2.73 -19.62
N SER A 591 -10.73 2.07 -18.49
CA SER A 591 -11.78 1.56 -17.63
C SER A 591 -11.65 2.01 -16.18
N VAL A 592 -12.80 2.15 -15.52
CA VAL A 592 -12.90 2.37 -14.09
C VAL A 592 -13.99 1.47 -13.54
N ASP A 593 -13.64 0.61 -12.58
CA ASP A 593 -14.58 -0.15 -11.78
C ASP A 593 -14.62 0.37 -10.33
N ARG A 594 -15.82 0.36 -9.74
CA ARG A 594 -16.00 0.79 -8.36
C ARG A 594 -17.19 0.09 -7.72
N THR A 595 -17.03 -0.33 -6.47
CA THR A 595 -18.11 -0.91 -5.67
C THR A 595 -18.34 -0.09 -4.40
N VAL A 596 -19.60 0.17 -4.05
CA VAL A 596 -20.01 0.90 -2.84
C VAL A 596 -21.21 0.23 -2.17
N ASN A 597 -21.35 0.38 -0.85
CA ASN A 597 -22.63 0.07 -0.20
C ASN A 597 -23.63 1.19 -0.50
N VAL A 598 -24.90 0.87 -0.71
CA VAL A 598 -25.94 1.86 -1.10
C VAL A 598 -26.09 3.00 -0.08
N ASN A 599 -25.75 2.75 1.19
CA ASN A 599 -25.85 3.76 2.25
C ASN A 599 -24.62 4.68 2.35
N GLU A 600 -23.56 4.42 1.58
CA GLU A 600 -22.30 5.17 1.65
C GLU A 600 -22.24 6.35 0.65
N SER A 601 -23.03 6.31 -0.42
CA SER A 601 -23.04 7.33 -1.47
C SER A 601 -24.38 7.38 -2.19
N THR A 602 -24.77 8.56 -2.66
CA THR A 602 -25.87 8.68 -3.65
C THR A 602 -25.38 8.24 -5.03
N ALA A 603 -26.31 7.86 -5.92
CA ALA A 603 -25.99 7.48 -7.29
C ALA A 603 -25.26 8.60 -8.07
N SER A 604 -25.62 9.86 -7.86
CA SER A 604 -24.96 11.01 -8.48
C SER A 604 -23.51 11.15 -8.02
N ILE A 605 -23.25 11.10 -6.71
CA ILE A 605 -21.88 11.22 -6.17
C ILE A 605 -21.03 10.04 -6.63
N PHE A 606 -21.62 8.85 -6.68
CA PHE A 606 -20.96 7.65 -7.17
C PHE A 606 -20.59 7.76 -8.65
N ALA A 607 -21.51 8.27 -9.49
CA ALA A 607 -21.24 8.53 -10.90
C ALA A 607 -20.13 9.58 -11.08
N ASP A 608 -20.20 10.71 -10.37
CA ASP A 608 -19.21 11.78 -10.44
C ASP A 608 -17.80 11.27 -10.09
N GLN A 609 -17.68 10.38 -9.11
CA GLN A 609 -16.40 9.78 -8.73
C GLN A 609 -15.79 8.92 -9.85
N ILE A 610 -16.61 8.15 -10.58
CA ILE A 610 -16.15 7.35 -11.71
C ILE A 610 -15.75 8.26 -12.88
N ILE A 611 -16.59 9.24 -13.22
CA ILE A 611 -16.31 10.19 -14.31
C ILE A 611 -15.06 11.02 -14.02
N THR A 612 -14.85 11.45 -12.77
CA THR A 612 -13.64 12.18 -12.36
C THR A 612 -12.38 11.36 -12.66
N ARG A 613 -12.37 10.06 -12.30
CA ARG A 613 -11.21 9.20 -12.56
C ARG A 613 -11.01 8.92 -14.05
N LEU A 614 -12.07 8.71 -14.81
CA LEU A 614 -11.99 8.56 -16.27
C LEU A 614 -11.41 9.82 -16.92
N ASN A 615 -11.84 11.01 -16.48
CA ASN A 615 -11.29 12.27 -16.95
C ASN A 615 -9.81 12.40 -16.63
N GLU A 616 -9.36 12.03 -15.43
CA GLU A 616 -7.94 12.04 -15.08
C GLU A 616 -7.11 11.21 -16.08
N TYR A 617 -7.60 10.03 -16.47
CA TYR A 617 -6.94 9.22 -17.50
C TYR A 617 -6.96 9.88 -18.87
N MET A 618 -8.11 10.40 -19.33
CA MET A 618 -8.22 11.11 -20.61
C MET A 618 -7.31 12.34 -20.66
N TYR A 619 -7.28 13.16 -19.60
CA TYR A 619 -6.42 14.34 -19.51
C TYR A 619 -4.92 13.98 -19.46
N SER A 620 -4.59 12.81 -18.90
CA SER A 620 -3.21 12.33 -18.91
C SER A 620 -2.72 11.91 -20.30
N GLY A 621 -3.63 11.75 -21.28
CA GLY A 621 -3.33 11.22 -22.61
C GLY A 621 -3.09 9.70 -22.62
N ALA A 622 -3.43 9.00 -21.53
CA ALA A 622 -3.32 7.55 -21.47
C ALA A 622 -4.26 6.88 -22.49
N CYS A 623 -3.75 5.89 -23.21
CA CYS A 623 -4.55 5.04 -24.11
C CYS A 623 -5.09 3.80 -23.38
N ILE A 624 -4.51 3.45 -22.24
CA ILE A 624 -4.89 2.32 -21.41
C ILE A 624 -4.78 2.68 -19.94
N ASP A 625 -5.74 2.25 -19.10
CA ASP A 625 -5.67 2.49 -17.67
C ASP A 625 -4.60 1.63 -16.98
N GLU A 626 -4.19 2.03 -15.77
CA GLU A 626 -3.10 1.38 -15.04
C GLU A 626 -3.38 -0.10 -14.71
N HIS A 627 -4.63 -0.47 -14.42
CA HIS A 627 -4.98 -1.83 -14.05
C HIS A 627 -5.02 -2.73 -15.27
N LEU A 628 -5.45 -2.22 -16.42
CA LEU A 628 -5.41 -2.96 -17.66
C LEU A 628 -3.97 -3.11 -18.18
N ALA A 629 -3.13 -2.08 -18.00
CA ALA A 629 -1.70 -2.14 -18.29
C ALA A 629 -0.98 -3.23 -17.47
N ASP A 630 -1.30 -3.37 -16.17
CA ASP A 630 -0.75 -4.44 -15.31
C ASP A 630 -0.98 -5.84 -15.91
N ASN A 631 -2.14 -6.06 -16.53
CA ASN A 631 -2.49 -7.33 -17.16
C ASN A 631 -1.81 -7.48 -18.53
N ALA A 632 -1.68 -6.39 -19.30
CA ALA A 632 -1.11 -6.39 -20.64
C ALA A 632 0.37 -6.82 -20.65
N VAL A 633 1.17 -6.33 -19.70
CA VAL A 633 2.62 -6.58 -19.66
C VAL A 633 2.98 -8.07 -19.72
N VAL A 634 2.21 -8.92 -19.03
CA VAL A 634 2.44 -10.37 -19.00
C VAL A 634 2.31 -10.99 -20.40
N PHE A 635 1.42 -10.48 -21.24
CA PHE A 635 1.24 -10.95 -22.61
C PHE A 635 2.18 -10.23 -23.59
N MET A 636 2.53 -8.96 -23.33
CA MET A 636 3.51 -8.22 -24.13
C MET A 636 4.88 -8.91 -24.14
N VAL A 637 5.35 -9.44 -23.00
CA VAL A 637 6.64 -10.16 -22.95
C VAL A 637 6.60 -11.50 -23.69
N LEU A 638 5.41 -12.10 -23.86
CA LEU A 638 5.22 -13.38 -24.56
C LEU A 638 4.95 -13.19 -26.05
N ALA A 639 4.50 -12.01 -26.47
CA ALA A 639 4.21 -11.67 -27.86
C ALA A 639 5.45 -11.59 -28.74
N GLU A 640 5.25 -11.74 -30.04
CA GLU A 640 6.30 -11.61 -31.04
C GLU A 640 6.53 -10.14 -31.40
N GLY A 641 7.76 -9.67 -31.22
CA GLY A 641 8.15 -8.29 -31.55
C GLY A 641 7.79 -7.27 -30.48
N THR A 642 7.62 -6.02 -30.89
CA THR A 642 7.53 -4.88 -29.96
C THR A 642 6.09 -4.46 -29.71
N SER A 643 5.65 -4.56 -28.45
CA SER A 643 4.40 -3.98 -27.97
C SER A 643 4.63 -2.62 -27.32
N ARG A 644 3.71 -1.68 -27.51
CA ARG A 644 3.76 -0.33 -26.93
C ARG A 644 2.44 0.08 -26.31
N LEU A 645 2.50 0.70 -25.13
CA LEU A 645 1.34 1.25 -24.42
C LEU A 645 1.65 2.66 -23.92
N ARG A 646 0.72 3.59 -24.11
CA ARG A 646 0.70 4.86 -23.39
C ARG A 646 -0.17 4.74 -22.14
N VAL A 647 0.45 4.76 -20.98
CA VAL A 647 -0.17 4.59 -19.66
C VAL A 647 -0.20 5.93 -18.91
N PRO A 648 -0.98 6.08 -17.81
CA PRO A 648 -0.89 7.27 -16.97
C PRO A 648 0.51 7.37 -16.36
N GLY A 649 1.07 8.59 -16.26
CA GLY A 649 2.39 8.82 -15.69
C GLY A 649 2.47 8.39 -14.21
N LYS A 650 3.68 8.20 -13.69
CA LYS A 650 3.91 7.62 -12.35
C LYS A 650 3.18 8.33 -11.21
N ALA A 651 3.03 9.65 -11.32
CA ALA A 651 2.32 10.46 -10.32
C ALA A 651 0.80 10.21 -10.30
N HIS A 652 0.24 9.67 -11.38
CA HIS A 652 -1.20 9.44 -11.57
C HIS A 652 -1.61 7.97 -11.36
N ARG A 653 -0.63 7.06 -11.24
CA ARG A 653 -0.83 5.65 -10.89
C ARG A 653 -1.05 5.47 -9.38
N THR A 654 -1.90 4.54 -8.99
CA THR A 654 -2.27 4.20 -7.61
C THR A 654 -1.38 3.14 -6.98
N SER A 655 -0.53 2.47 -7.77
CA SER A 655 0.33 1.36 -7.32
C SER A 655 1.66 1.29 -8.09
N LYS A 656 2.56 0.40 -7.65
CA LYS A 656 3.81 0.04 -8.35
C LYS A 656 3.69 -1.27 -9.16
N HIS A 657 2.46 -1.67 -9.45
CA HIS A 657 2.16 -2.97 -10.05
C HIS A 657 2.79 -3.10 -11.43
N LEU A 658 2.63 -2.09 -12.28
CA LEU A 658 3.18 -2.06 -13.63
C LEU A 658 4.70 -2.26 -13.64
N GLU A 659 5.44 -1.50 -12.83
CA GLU A 659 6.89 -1.62 -12.74
C GLU A 659 7.32 -2.99 -12.19
N THR A 660 6.58 -3.51 -11.21
CA THR A 660 6.83 -4.84 -10.63
C THR A 660 6.61 -5.93 -11.68
N ALA A 661 5.52 -5.85 -12.46
CA ALA A 661 5.25 -6.81 -13.53
C ALA A 661 6.32 -6.76 -14.63
N LEU A 662 6.74 -5.56 -15.06
CA LEU A 662 7.77 -5.39 -16.09
C LEU A 662 9.11 -6.02 -15.67
N ASP A 663 9.61 -5.67 -14.48
CA ASP A 663 10.88 -6.18 -13.98
C ASP A 663 10.89 -7.70 -13.83
N ILE A 664 9.84 -8.28 -13.24
CA ILE A 664 9.74 -9.73 -13.05
C ILE A 664 9.60 -10.44 -14.39
N ALA A 665 8.74 -9.92 -15.26
CA ALA A 665 8.48 -10.55 -16.54
C ALA A 665 9.73 -10.55 -17.41
N ALA A 666 10.48 -9.46 -17.44
CA ALA A 666 11.76 -9.35 -18.12
C ALA A 666 12.79 -10.35 -17.57
N ARG A 667 12.94 -10.45 -16.23
CA ARG A 667 13.89 -11.39 -15.60
C ARG A 667 13.56 -12.85 -15.90
N LEU A 668 12.28 -13.22 -15.97
CA LEU A 668 11.85 -14.61 -16.18
C LEU A 668 11.87 -15.05 -17.65
N THR A 669 11.69 -14.11 -18.56
CA THR A 669 11.56 -14.40 -20.01
C THR A 669 12.82 -14.06 -20.79
N GLY A 670 13.63 -13.11 -20.31
CA GLY A 670 14.70 -12.47 -21.09
C GLY A 670 14.21 -11.35 -22.01
N ALA A 671 12.91 -11.01 -22.00
CA ALA A 671 12.38 -9.87 -22.74
C ALA A 671 13.01 -8.56 -22.25
N THR A 672 13.19 -7.60 -23.17
CA THR A 672 13.66 -6.25 -22.82
C THR A 672 12.48 -5.28 -22.80
N TYR A 673 12.51 -4.31 -21.90
CA TYR A 673 11.50 -3.27 -21.87
C TYR A 673 12.12 -1.89 -21.65
N ARG A 674 11.34 -0.87 -21.98
CA ARG A 674 11.62 0.52 -21.67
C ARG A 674 10.35 1.17 -21.11
N LEU A 675 10.53 1.97 -20.08
CA LEU A 675 9.48 2.81 -19.50
C LEU A 675 9.96 4.27 -19.56
N GLU A 676 9.41 5.04 -20.48
CA GLU A 676 9.74 6.46 -20.67
C GLU A 676 8.62 7.32 -20.07
N GLU A 677 8.92 8.05 -19.00
CA GLU A 677 7.94 8.96 -18.37
C GLU A 677 7.84 10.27 -19.16
N GLU A 678 6.62 10.70 -19.45
CA GLU A 678 6.27 12.01 -20.02
C GLU A 678 5.71 12.93 -18.91
N GLU A 679 5.25 14.13 -19.26
CA GLU A 679 4.74 15.10 -18.28
C GLU A 679 3.52 14.59 -17.49
N THR A 680 2.57 13.96 -18.18
CA THR A 680 1.32 13.45 -17.60
C THR A 680 1.10 11.95 -17.86
N SER A 681 1.85 11.37 -18.80
CA SER A 681 1.70 10.00 -19.32
C SER A 681 3.04 9.25 -19.22
N ALA A 682 3.09 7.97 -19.59
CA ALA A 682 4.33 7.25 -19.83
C ALA A 682 4.18 6.27 -20.99
N ILE A 683 5.26 6.05 -21.74
CA ILE A 683 5.34 5.01 -22.78
C ILE A 683 6.01 3.77 -22.20
N VAL A 684 5.27 2.65 -22.21
CA VAL A 684 5.79 1.32 -21.95
C VAL A 684 6.06 0.67 -23.30
N GLU A 685 7.31 0.34 -23.57
CA GLU A 685 7.72 -0.46 -24.73
C GLU A 685 8.27 -1.80 -24.24
N VAL A 686 7.81 -2.91 -24.81
CA VAL A 686 8.28 -4.26 -24.48
C VAL A 686 8.62 -4.98 -25.77
N ASN A 687 9.85 -5.47 -25.89
CA ASN A 687 10.25 -6.39 -26.94
C ASN A 687 10.05 -7.82 -26.43
N GLY A 688 8.95 -8.44 -26.85
CA GLY A 688 8.56 -9.77 -26.40
C GLY A 688 9.37 -10.89 -27.05
N ILE A 689 9.35 -12.06 -26.41
CA ILE A 689 10.18 -13.21 -26.80
C ILE A 689 9.59 -14.01 -27.97
N GLY A 690 8.37 -13.70 -28.42
CA GLY A 690 7.67 -14.48 -29.44
C GLY A 690 7.46 -15.93 -29.02
N LEU A 691 6.95 -16.15 -27.81
CA LEU A 691 6.75 -17.51 -27.30
C LEU A 691 5.78 -18.26 -28.21
N GLN A 692 6.22 -19.43 -28.67
CA GLN A 692 5.39 -20.39 -29.38
C GLN A 692 5.20 -21.62 -28.49
N ARG A 693 4.07 -22.32 -28.65
CA ARG A 693 3.83 -23.56 -27.92
C ARG A 693 4.80 -24.63 -28.43
N ARG A 694 5.55 -25.27 -27.52
CA ARG A 694 6.40 -26.42 -27.87
C ARG A 694 5.52 -27.53 -28.43
N ALA A 695 5.96 -28.10 -29.56
CA ALA A 695 5.27 -29.19 -30.27
C ALA A 695 5.05 -30.42 -29.39
#